data_AF-A0AAV4G3B7-F1
#
_entry.id   AF-A0AAV4G3B7-F1
#
_cell.length_a   1.000
_cell.length_b   1.000
_cell.length_c   1.000
_cell.angle_alpha   90.00
_cell.angle_beta   90.00
_cell.angle_gamma   90.00
#
_symmetry.space_group_name_H-M   'P 1'
#
loop_
_entity.id
_entity.type
_entity.pdbx_description
1 polymer ?
#
loop_
_entity_poly.entity_id
_entity_poly.type
_entity_poly.pdbx_seq_one_letter_code
_entity_poly.pdbx_strand_id
1 'polypeptide(L)'
;MTNETDVISVLHHSRRLYSASKMASVCLSGDMIRLWDKTGRSDFTKLCKSLNESDASIKLLPKKCLKRALYELCSAVQHNKLKIDNAVSVLVDLKECLPSLPSTLADVLGIVGCFDLDPNRVLDIILEGFECHPEEHAFYIPLLRAYIIDKLTLCHILGFKFHFRELLPLDSEIIPFHNKEMTEAKAYARKVNTLVLSDKKEEEKKEDEQQIIDLRENNQKLGLCEALLEIGSWEKAKAILDRLPENFAVVHPSISKAMCSLLHKILEPVYEKNTGLNSLLAKKRKRQDKSADDCAQAHTFHQVYQLAMPVLSVLGPYASRDPVLMVKVVRLAKTFLAKRLSGGVGPEDEIAYYGFLNVIEEVLLPSLSLLPNNCAMAEEIWSLLKLYPYEIRYRLYGTWKNESYFMHPILIRARADTIDRAKYITKRLSKETVKPSGRQLGKLSHNNPGIVFDYLLTQIQRYDNLIGPVVDALKYLTSVSYDMLSFCIIEAIANPEKDRMKTDNMNISLWLQSLANFAGAICRKYQVELSGLLQYVANQLKAGKSTDLILLREVVLKMAGIEISEEITNDQLEAMAGGELVRQEGSNFSQVRNTKKSSTRLKDTLLEHDLALSLCLLMAQQRDSTVFAEDANKHLKLVGKLFDQDEIIMQLEQLNINGKDFRIIKNIYWEQTAAMRVGNETSSFQRIKRGVRQGCDLSPDLFSLYSEIIMQNLENCPGIKVGGYNVNNIRYADDTVLIAENKDGLQKLLNSVEEESRKKGLELNSKKTEVMVISRKQEPPKCDIFINDAKLKQQDKFKYLGTIITSDGRNNNEIAARIAHAKTSFQKMRAVLTNKHISIQTRKRVLQCYIEPILLYGCEAWTISKQMDAKLEATEMWFLRRMLRISWTERKSNETVLIEANSRRSLIKTIRKRQATFLGHVMRREKLEHLITTGKLDGKRGRGKQRAKMMDGLKRWLGSGSSTETMTAMGHRELWRNMIADASKHGTG
;
A
#
# COMPACT_ATOMS: atom_id res chain seq x y z
N MET A 1 -42.55 23.89 -21.81
CA MET A 1 -43.21 25.13 -21.37
C MET A 1 -44.17 25.54 -22.47
N THR A 2 -45.41 25.71 -22.07
CA THR A 2 -46.64 26.00 -22.83
C THR A 2 -46.70 27.48 -23.24
N ASN A 3 -47.19 27.76 -24.46
CA ASN A 3 -48.07 28.91 -24.74
C ASN A 3 -48.72 28.74 -26.13
N GLU A 4 -50.06 28.63 -26.15
CA GLU A 4 -50.94 28.47 -27.31
C GLU A 4 -51.28 29.81 -28.02
N THR A 5 -50.65 30.91 -27.64
CA THR A 5 -51.01 32.25 -28.14
C THR A 5 -50.21 32.74 -29.35
N ASP A 6 -49.11 32.08 -29.73
CA ASP A 6 -48.30 32.47 -30.90
C ASP A 6 -48.71 31.75 -32.21
N VAL A 7 -49.55 30.71 -32.14
CA VAL A 7 -49.97 29.94 -33.33
C VAL A 7 -51.03 30.70 -34.15
N ILE A 8 -51.84 31.55 -33.51
CA ILE A 8 -52.93 32.28 -34.18
C ILE A 8 -52.43 33.56 -34.88
N SER A 9 -51.33 34.16 -34.41
CA SER A 9 -50.72 35.33 -35.07
C SER A 9 -49.93 34.94 -36.34
N VAL A 10 -49.34 33.74 -36.37
CA VAL A 10 -48.64 33.19 -37.54
C VAL A 10 -49.63 32.71 -38.62
N LEU A 11 -50.78 32.15 -38.23
CA LEU A 11 -51.84 31.73 -39.16
C LEU A 11 -52.56 32.90 -39.85
N HIS A 12 -52.56 34.09 -39.25
CA HIS A 12 -53.10 35.30 -39.89
C HIS A 12 -52.11 35.95 -40.88
N HIS A 13 -50.80 35.69 -40.75
CA HIS A 13 -49.79 36.16 -41.69
C HIS A 13 -49.60 35.25 -42.91
N SER A 14 -49.93 33.95 -42.80
CA SER A 14 -49.82 32.99 -43.91
C SER A 14 -50.94 33.11 -44.96
N ARG A 15 -52.11 33.68 -44.61
CA ARG A 15 -53.22 33.90 -45.55
C ARG A 15 -53.06 35.08 -46.51
N ARG A 16 -52.16 36.04 -46.22
CA ARG A 16 -51.85 37.18 -47.11
C ARG A 16 -50.80 36.88 -48.18
N LEU A 17 -50.05 35.79 -48.04
CA LEU A 17 -48.99 35.41 -49.00
C LEU A 17 -49.48 34.50 -50.13
N TYR A 18 -50.70 33.96 -50.04
CA TYR A 18 -51.28 33.07 -51.05
C TYR A 18 -51.94 33.80 -52.24
N SER A 19 -52.11 35.13 -52.17
CA SER A 19 -52.70 35.93 -53.25
C SER A 19 -51.68 36.66 -54.15
N ALA A 20 -50.38 36.48 -53.94
CA ALA A 20 -49.33 37.27 -54.59
C ALA A 20 -48.35 36.48 -55.49
N SER A 21 -48.74 35.33 -56.06
CA SER A 21 -47.85 34.54 -56.95
C SER A 21 -48.39 34.26 -58.34
N LYS A 22 -49.36 35.03 -58.83
CA LYS A 22 -49.65 35.10 -60.27
C LYS A 22 -48.62 36.05 -60.92
N MET A 23 -47.87 35.51 -61.88
CA MET A 23 -46.86 36.14 -62.75
C MET A 23 -45.43 36.32 -62.19
N ALA A 24 -44.52 35.38 -62.54
CA ALA A 24 -43.12 35.62 -62.92
C ALA A 24 -42.43 34.31 -63.36
N SER A 25 -41.85 34.32 -64.58
CA SER A 25 -40.97 33.37 -65.32
C SER A 25 -40.82 31.90 -64.88
N VAL A 26 -41.07 30.98 -65.83
CA VAL A 26 -40.69 29.54 -65.79
C VAL A 26 -39.16 29.39 -65.85
N CYS A 27 -38.56 28.58 -64.97
CA CYS A 27 -37.11 28.37 -64.91
C CYS A 27 -36.62 27.19 -65.77
N LEU A 28 -37.48 26.21 -66.04
CA LEU A 28 -37.18 25.00 -66.80
C LEU A 28 -37.96 25.03 -68.12
N SER A 29 -37.28 25.41 -69.21
CA SER A 29 -37.91 25.48 -70.53
C SER A 29 -38.22 24.09 -71.08
N GLY A 30 -39.30 23.97 -71.86
CA GLY A 30 -39.69 22.70 -72.50
C GLY A 30 -38.62 22.11 -73.43
N ASP A 31 -37.71 22.96 -73.93
CA ASP A 31 -36.60 22.57 -74.79
C ASP A 31 -35.43 21.94 -74.00
N MET A 32 -35.17 22.39 -72.76
CA MET A 32 -34.20 21.75 -71.87
C MET A 32 -34.58 20.30 -71.54
N ILE A 33 -35.88 20.02 -71.36
CA ILE A 33 -36.41 18.68 -71.08
C ILE A 33 -36.23 17.74 -72.29
N ARG A 34 -36.45 18.25 -73.51
CA ARG A 34 -36.35 17.45 -74.75
C ARG A 34 -34.91 17.07 -75.13
N LEU A 35 -33.92 17.86 -74.71
CA LEU A 35 -32.50 17.68 -75.03
C LEU A 35 -31.65 17.28 -73.81
N TRP A 36 -32.28 16.68 -72.80
CA TRP A 36 -31.67 16.42 -71.49
C TRP A 36 -30.37 15.62 -71.57
N ASP A 37 -30.33 14.57 -72.40
CA ASP A 37 -29.19 13.67 -72.54
C ASP A 37 -28.05 14.23 -73.42
N LYS A 38 -28.26 15.36 -74.12
CA LYS A 38 -27.25 15.99 -74.99
C LYS A 38 -26.63 17.26 -74.38
N THR A 39 -27.45 18.25 -74.02
CA THR A 39 -26.98 19.54 -73.48
C THR A 39 -27.79 20.03 -72.28
N GLY A 40 -29.06 19.61 -72.15
CA GLY A 40 -29.99 20.08 -71.12
C GLY A 40 -29.51 19.85 -69.69
N ARG A 41 -28.83 18.73 -69.40
CA ARG A 41 -28.20 18.48 -68.10
C ARG A 41 -27.12 19.51 -67.75
N SER A 42 -26.23 19.82 -68.69
CA SER A 42 -25.13 20.77 -68.49
C SER A 42 -25.64 22.20 -68.34
N ASP A 43 -26.63 22.57 -69.13
CA ASP A 43 -27.23 23.91 -69.13
C ASP A 43 -28.05 24.16 -67.85
N PHE A 44 -28.75 23.14 -67.34
CA PHE A 44 -29.45 23.23 -66.06
C PHE A 44 -28.49 23.34 -64.87
N THR A 45 -27.39 22.58 -64.86
CA THR A 45 -26.36 22.69 -63.81
C THR A 45 -25.65 24.05 -63.85
N LYS A 46 -25.38 24.61 -65.04
CA LYS A 46 -24.84 25.97 -65.20
C LYS A 46 -25.83 27.05 -64.74
N LEU A 47 -27.12 26.89 -65.05
CA LEU A 47 -28.19 27.77 -64.56
C LEU A 47 -28.20 27.78 -63.02
N CYS A 48 -28.20 26.61 -62.38
CA CYS A 48 -28.17 26.47 -60.93
C CYS A 48 -26.90 27.07 -60.29
N LYS A 49 -25.74 26.97 -60.94
CA LYS A 49 -24.49 27.63 -60.51
C LYS A 49 -24.55 29.15 -60.65
N SER A 50 -25.07 29.67 -61.77
CA SER A 50 -25.23 31.11 -61.99
C SER A 50 -26.22 31.77 -61.03
N LEU A 51 -27.26 31.03 -60.62
CA LEU A 51 -28.25 31.46 -59.62
C LEU A 51 -27.69 31.45 -58.18
N ASN A 52 -26.57 30.75 -57.95
CA ASN A 52 -25.87 30.68 -56.67
C ASN A 52 -24.77 31.75 -56.54
N GLU A 53 -24.10 32.13 -57.65
CA GLU A 53 -23.00 33.11 -57.67
C GLU A 53 -23.45 34.58 -57.67
N SER A 54 -24.71 34.87 -58.01
CA SER A 54 -25.24 36.24 -58.06
C SER A 54 -25.61 36.80 -56.68
N ASP A 55 -24.65 36.85 -55.74
CA ASP A 55 -24.87 37.27 -54.34
C ASP A 55 -24.15 38.58 -53.94
N ALA A 56 -23.86 39.51 -54.87
CA ALA A 56 -23.08 40.72 -54.50
C ALA A 56 -23.64 42.11 -54.85
N SER A 57 -24.61 42.32 -55.77
CA SER A 57 -24.87 43.71 -56.20
C SER A 57 -26.25 44.10 -56.75
N ILE A 58 -27.30 43.28 -56.63
CA ILE A 58 -28.66 43.72 -57.03
C ILE A 58 -29.68 43.33 -55.95
N LYS A 59 -30.01 44.30 -55.08
CA LYS A 59 -31.15 44.25 -54.16
C LYS A 59 -32.45 44.33 -54.98
N LEU A 60 -32.93 43.22 -55.53
CA LEU A 60 -34.35 42.89 -55.80
C LEU A 60 -34.44 41.65 -56.72
N LEU A 61 -34.12 40.45 -56.21
CA LEU A 61 -34.62 39.17 -56.75
C LEU A 61 -34.48 38.11 -55.63
N PRO A 62 -35.52 37.34 -55.27
CA PRO A 62 -35.46 36.50 -54.09
C PRO A 62 -34.75 35.17 -54.36
N LYS A 63 -34.05 34.64 -53.33
CA LYS A 63 -33.59 33.22 -53.19
C LYS A 63 -34.66 32.13 -53.44
N LYS A 64 -35.87 32.52 -53.85
CA LYS A 64 -37.00 31.69 -54.27
C LYS A 64 -36.83 31.07 -55.67
N CYS A 65 -35.91 31.54 -56.51
CA CYS A 65 -35.75 31.02 -57.88
C CYS A 65 -35.03 29.65 -57.95
N LEU A 66 -34.00 29.39 -57.13
CA LEU A 66 -33.35 28.06 -57.09
C LEU A 66 -34.30 26.98 -56.58
N LYS A 67 -35.06 27.28 -55.51
CA LYS A 67 -36.11 26.40 -54.97
C LYS A 67 -37.19 26.07 -56.01
N ARG A 68 -37.51 27.02 -56.89
CA ARG A 68 -38.49 26.84 -57.97
C ARG A 68 -37.94 26.02 -59.14
N ALA A 69 -36.66 26.16 -59.48
CA ALA A 69 -35.98 25.34 -60.49
C ALA A 69 -35.87 23.87 -60.05
N LEU A 70 -35.59 23.61 -58.77
CA LEU A 70 -35.62 22.26 -58.19
C LEU A 70 -37.04 21.68 -58.17
N TYR A 71 -38.04 22.50 -57.85
CA TYR A 71 -39.46 22.10 -57.91
C TYR A 71 -39.90 21.72 -59.33
N GLU A 72 -39.52 22.49 -60.36
CA GLU A 72 -39.83 22.19 -61.76
C GLU A 72 -39.11 20.92 -62.26
N LEU A 73 -37.90 20.63 -61.78
CA LEU A 73 -37.18 19.37 -62.03
C LEU A 73 -37.94 18.17 -61.44
N CYS A 74 -38.36 18.27 -60.18
CA CYS A 74 -39.14 17.22 -59.51
C CYS A 74 -40.53 17.04 -60.15
N SER A 75 -41.17 18.14 -60.58
CA SER A 75 -42.44 18.09 -61.33
C SER A 75 -42.28 17.42 -62.70
N ALA A 76 -41.15 17.59 -63.39
CA ALA A 76 -40.90 16.94 -64.69
C ALA A 76 -40.71 15.42 -64.55
N VAL A 77 -40.10 14.96 -63.45
CA VAL A 77 -40.00 13.54 -63.11
C VAL A 77 -41.38 12.94 -62.78
N GLN A 78 -42.20 13.65 -62.00
CA GLN A 78 -43.55 13.21 -61.62
C GLN A 78 -44.51 13.03 -62.82
N HIS A 79 -44.34 13.83 -63.88
CA HIS A 79 -45.15 13.74 -65.10
C HIS A 79 -44.54 12.81 -66.18
N ASN A 80 -43.60 11.93 -65.80
CA ASN A 80 -42.89 11.00 -66.70
C ASN A 80 -42.15 11.67 -67.88
N LYS A 81 -41.79 12.96 -67.77
CA LYS A 81 -41.03 13.68 -68.80
C LYS A 81 -39.51 13.49 -68.66
N LEU A 82 -39.05 12.97 -67.52
CA LEU A 82 -37.64 12.71 -67.20
C LEU A 82 -37.50 11.45 -66.35
N LYS A 83 -36.46 10.65 -66.56
CA LYS A 83 -36.18 9.46 -65.72
C LYS A 83 -35.62 9.85 -64.35
N ILE A 84 -35.96 9.08 -63.32
CA ILE A 84 -35.52 9.30 -61.92
C ILE A 84 -33.98 9.33 -61.82
N ASP A 85 -33.29 8.42 -62.51
CA ASP A 85 -31.82 8.33 -62.50
C ASP A 85 -31.13 9.62 -63.01
N ASN A 86 -31.77 10.31 -63.96
CA ASN A 86 -31.25 11.56 -64.53
C ASN A 86 -31.41 12.76 -63.58
N ALA A 87 -32.42 12.73 -62.70
CA ALA A 87 -32.61 13.75 -61.66
C ALA A 87 -31.67 13.52 -60.47
N VAL A 88 -31.47 12.25 -60.06
CA VAL A 88 -30.50 11.86 -59.02
C VAL A 88 -29.09 12.26 -59.44
N SER A 89 -28.71 12.04 -60.69
CA SER A 89 -27.39 12.42 -61.20
C SER A 89 -27.09 13.93 -61.14
N VAL A 90 -28.12 14.78 -61.30
CA VAL A 90 -27.97 16.25 -61.21
C VAL A 90 -27.94 16.73 -59.76
N LEU A 91 -28.67 16.06 -58.87
CA LEU A 91 -28.61 16.35 -57.43
C LEU A 91 -27.25 15.97 -56.83
N VAL A 92 -26.61 14.91 -57.34
CA VAL A 92 -25.22 14.55 -57.00
C VAL A 92 -24.24 15.63 -57.49
N ASP A 93 -24.39 16.13 -58.72
CA ASP A 93 -23.54 17.21 -59.26
C ASP A 93 -23.72 18.56 -58.49
N LEU A 94 -24.88 18.77 -57.85
CA LEU A 94 -25.19 19.96 -57.03
C LEU A 94 -24.73 19.82 -55.57
N LYS A 95 -24.49 18.59 -55.08
CA LYS A 95 -23.98 18.30 -53.73
C LYS A 95 -22.58 18.90 -53.50
N GLU A 96 -21.75 18.98 -54.54
CA GLU A 96 -20.42 19.62 -54.45
C GLU A 96 -20.47 21.15 -54.25
N CYS A 97 -21.62 21.81 -54.51
CA CYS A 97 -21.73 23.27 -54.56
C CYS A 97 -22.47 23.90 -53.35
N LEU A 98 -23.03 23.13 -52.41
CA LEU A 98 -23.95 23.65 -51.37
C LEU A 98 -23.58 23.14 -49.96
N PRO A 99 -22.69 23.83 -49.22
CA PRO A 99 -22.17 23.36 -47.92
C PRO A 99 -23.04 23.70 -46.69
N SER A 100 -24.33 24.07 -46.84
CA SER A 100 -25.17 24.49 -45.70
C SER A 100 -26.42 23.63 -45.48
N LEU A 101 -26.32 22.78 -44.46
CA LEU A 101 -27.27 21.83 -43.86
C LEU A 101 -28.76 22.26 -43.65
N PRO A 102 -29.15 23.56 -43.54
CA PRO A 102 -30.55 23.93 -43.35
C PRO A 102 -31.45 23.82 -44.60
N SER A 103 -30.87 23.73 -45.81
CA SER A 103 -31.64 23.63 -47.06
C SER A 103 -32.23 22.23 -47.25
N THR A 104 -31.44 21.20 -47.02
CA THR A 104 -31.81 19.81 -47.33
C THR A 104 -33.00 19.33 -46.51
N LEU A 105 -33.14 19.78 -45.26
CA LEU A 105 -34.34 19.51 -44.46
C LEU A 105 -35.60 20.16 -45.06
N ALA A 106 -35.48 21.40 -45.56
CA ALA A 106 -36.57 22.11 -46.22
C ALA A 106 -36.93 21.45 -47.57
N ASP A 107 -35.95 20.89 -48.26
CA ASP A 107 -36.14 20.14 -49.50
C ASP A 107 -36.82 18.78 -49.24
N VAL A 108 -36.41 18.06 -48.18
CA VAL A 108 -37.06 16.80 -47.74
C VAL A 108 -38.50 17.06 -47.27
N LEU A 109 -38.73 18.07 -46.42
CA LEU A 109 -40.08 18.45 -45.97
C LEU A 109 -40.94 18.99 -47.12
N GLY A 110 -40.31 19.66 -48.10
CA GLY A 110 -40.96 20.10 -49.34
C GLY A 110 -41.41 18.92 -50.19
N ILE A 111 -40.57 17.90 -50.36
CA ILE A 111 -40.90 16.67 -51.09
C ILE A 111 -42.01 15.88 -50.36
N VAL A 112 -41.92 15.73 -49.03
CA VAL A 112 -42.98 15.10 -48.21
C VAL A 112 -44.33 15.80 -48.42
N GLY A 113 -44.34 17.15 -48.34
CA GLY A 113 -45.57 17.94 -48.51
C GLY A 113 -46.11 18.02 -49.94
N CYS A 114 -45.27 17.82 -50.97
CA CYS A 114 -45.69 17.89 -52.38
C CYS A 114 -46.18 16.55 -52.96
N PHE A 115 -45.72 15.43 -52.40
CA PHE A 115 -45.99 14.09 -52.89
C PHE A 115 -46.82 13.22 -51.93
N ASP A 116 -47.23 13.78 -50.79
CA ASP A 116 -47.98 13.08 -49.73
C ASP A 116 -47.30 11.77 -49.28
N LEU A 117 -45.97 11.84 -49.12
CA LEU A 117 -45.16 10.68 -48.75
C LEU A 117 -45.31 10.39 -47.25
N ASP A 118 -45.41 9.10 -46.89
CA ASP A 118 -45.41 8.69 -45.48
C ASP A 118 -44.08 9.11 -44.81
N PRO A 119 -44.13 9.97 -43.78
CA PRO A 119 -42.94 10.41 -43.05
C PRO A 119 -42.11 9.25 -42.47
N ASN A 120 -42.74 8.14 -42.09
CA ASN A 120 -42.03 6.97 -41.56
C ASN A 120 -41.24 6.25 -42.65
N ARG A 121 -41.77 6.17 -43.88
CA ARG A 121 -41.07 5.57 -45.02
C ARG A 121 -39.94 6.46 -45.53
N VAL A 122 -40.09 7.78 -45.46
CA VAL A 122 -39.01 8.72 -45.75
C VAL A 122 -37.88 8.60 -44.72
N LEU A 123 -38.21 8.46 -43.43
CA LEU A 123 -37.22 8.16 -42.39
C LEU A 123 -36.47 6.86 -42.66
N ASP A 124 -37.18 5.80 -43.07
CA ASP A 124 -36.60 4.51 -43.42
C ASP A 124 -35.61 4.61 -44.60
N ILE A 125 -35.94 5.35 -45.65
CA ILE A 125 -35.04 5.62 -46.79
C ILE A 125 -33.82 6.44 -46.37
N ILE A 126 -33.97 7.42 -45.47
CA ILE A 126 -32.84 8.18 -44.94
C ILE A 126 -31.90 7.27 -44.13
N LEU A 127 -32.45 6.32 -43.36
CA LEU A 127 -31.68 5.34 -42.61
C LEU A 127 -30.94 4.34 -43.52
N GLU A 128 -31.59 3.85 -44.59
CA GLU A 128 -30.95 3.02 -45.62
C GLU A 128 -29.84 3.77 -46.35
N GLY A 129 -30.08 5.06 -46.66
CA GLY A 129 -29.06 5.93 -47.25
C GLY A 129 -27.84 6.11 -46.34
N PHE A 130 -28.06 6.22 -45.03
CA PHE A 130 -27.00 6.28 -44.03
C PHE A 130 -26.27 4.94 -43.87
N GLU A 131 -26.99 3.81 -43.90
CA GLU A 131 -26.41 2.46 -43.86
C GLU A 131 -25.48 2.19 -45.04
N CYS A 132 -25.85 2.62 -46.26
CA CYS A 132 -24.99 2.48 -47.44
C CYS A 132 -23.79 3.44 -47.47
N HIS A 133 -23.83 4.54 -46.71
CA HIS A 133 -22.80 5.60 -46.74
C HIS A 133 -22.37 6.03 -45.33
N PRO A 134 -21.74 5.14 -44.54
CA PRO A 134 -21.37 5.42 -43.15
C PRO A 134 -20.28 6.52 -43.01
N GLU A 135 -19.48 6.75 -44.06
CA GLU A 135 -18.42 7.76 -44.05
C GLU A 135 -18.97 9.19 -43.91
N GLU A 136 -20.21 9.44 -44.34
CA GLU A 136 -20.85 10.77 -44.31
C GLU A 136 -21.66 11.03 -43.02
N HIS A 137 -21.28 10.40 -41.90
CA HIS A 137 -21.95 10.55 -40.60
C HIS A 137 -22.13 12.01 -40.15
N ALA A 138 -21.18 12.90 -40.47
CA ALA A 138 -21.25 14.34 -40.15
C ALA A 138 -22.42 15.06 -40.85
N PHE A 139 -22.95 14.51 -41.94
CA PHE A 139 -24.11 15.01 -42.67
C PHE A 139 -25.42 14.36 -42.19
N TYR A 140 -25.46 13.03 -42.08
CA TYR A 140 -26.67 12.29 -41.73
C TYR A 140 -27.11 12.46 -40.27
N ILE A 141 -26.18 12.56 -39.30
CA ILE A 141 -26.54 12.70 -37.89
C ILE A 141 -27.31 14.01 -37.61
N PRO A 142 -26.84 15.19 -38.07
CA PRO A 142 -27.61 16.43 -37.93
C PRO A 142 -28.95 16.41 -38.68
N LEU A 143 -29.00 15.79 -39.87
CA LEU A 143 -30.23 15.65 -40.66
C LEU A 143 -31.28 14.83 -39.91
N LEU A 144 -30.88 13.68 -39.34
CA LEU A 144 -31.75 12.84 -38.51
C LEU A 144 -32.21 13.60 -37.25
N ARG A 145 -31.32 14.32 -36.56
CA ARG A 145 -31.68 15.15 -35.38
C ARG A 145 -32.72 16.22 -35.70
N ALA A 146 -32.71 16.76 -36.92
CA ALA A 146 -33.64 17.79 -37.35
C ALA A 146 -34.96 17.22 -37.93
N TYR A 147 -34.94 16.00 -38.49
CA TYR A 147 -36.12 15.34 -39.07
C TYR A 147 -36.95 14.57 -38.03
N ILE A 148 -36.31 13.97 -37.03
CA ILE A 148 -36.98 13.13 -36.03
C ILE A 148 -37.73 14.00 -35.01
N ILE A 149 -39.06 13.88 -34.99
CA ILE A 149 -39.95 14.59 -34.05
C ILE A 149 -40.23 13.76 -32.80
N ASP A 150 -40.39 12.43 -32.95
CA ASP A 150 -40.63 11.48 -31.86
C ASP A 150 -39.54 10.40 -31.85
N LYS A 151 -39.05 10.05 -30.65
CA LYS A 151 -37.99 9.05 -30.48
C LYS A 151 -38.51 7.62 -30.63
N LEU A 152 -39.81 7.39 -30.37
CA LEU A 152 -40.44 6.07 -30.43
C LEU A 152 -40.57 5.55 -31.87
N THR A 153 -40.81 6.42 -32.85
CA THR A 153 -40.92 6.02 -34.26
C THR A 153 -39.61 5.46 -34.80
N LEU A 154 -38.47 6.08 -34.46
CA LEU A 154 -37.15 5.56 -34.80
C LEU A 154 -36.92 4.16 -34.18
N CYS A 155 -37.29 3.97 -32.91
CA CYS A 155 -37.18 2.67 -32.24
C CYS A 155 -38.02 1.58 -32.92
N HIS A 156 -39.25 1.91 -33.33
CA HIS A 156 -40.11 0.95 -34.04
C HIS A 156 -39.59 0.59 -35.43
N ILE A 157 -39.06 1.55 -36.20
CA ILE A 157 -38.48 1.31 -37.53
C ILE A 157 -37.22 0.45 -37.41
N LEU A 158 -36.32 0.77 -36.47
CA LEU A 158 -35.14 -0.04 -36.20
C LEU A 158 -35.51 -1.45 -35.73
N GLY A 159 -36.49 -1.59 -34.84
CA GLY A 159 -37.02 -2.90 -34.42
C GLY A 159 -37.60 -3.70 -35.59
N PHE A 160 -38.29 -3.04 -36.52
CA PHE A 160 -38.79 -3.68 -37.74
C PHE A 160 -37.64 -4.14 -38.66
N LYS A 161 -36.58 -3.34 -38.86
CA LYS A 161 -35.39 -3.75 -39.63
C LYS A 161 -34.64 -4.93 -39.02
N PHE A 162 -34.57 -5.02 -37.69
CA PHE A 162 -34.01 -6.18 -36.99
C PHE A 162 -34.92 -7.43 -37.01
N HIS A 163 -36.02 -7.39 -37.76
CA HIS A 163 -37.00 -8.45 -37.99
C HIS A 163 -37.82 -8.90 -36.75
N PHE A 164 -37.67 -8.28 -35.57
CA PHE A 164 -38.42 -8.63 -34.35
C PHE A 164 -38.59 -7.43 -33.39
N ARG A 165 -39.73 -7.36 -32.67
CA ARG A 165 -39.95 -6.37 -31.59
C ARG A 165 -38.95 -6.49 -30.43
N GLU A 166 -38.28 -7.64 -30.31
CA GLU A 166 -37.30 -7.98 -29.30
C GLU A 166 -36.04 -8.58 -29.97
N LEU A 167 -34.85 -8.19 -29.51
CA LEU A 167 -33.58 -8.71 -30.05
C LEU A 167 -33.42 -10.19 -29.70
N LEU A 168 -33.09 -11.03 -30.69
CA LEU A 168 -32.84 -12.46 -30.51
C LEU A 168 -31.37 -12.76 -30.18
N PRO A 169 -31.07 -13.82 -29.40
CA PRO A 169 -31.98 -14.71 -28.66
C PRO A 169 -32.57 -14.06 -27.39
N LEU A 170 -33.68 -14.62 -26.87
CA LEU A 170 -34.38 -14.12 -25.69
C LEU A 170 -33.53 -14.29 -24.42
N ASP A 171 -33.68 -13.38 -23.44
CA ASP A 171 -32.90 -13.43 -22.19
C ASP A 171 -33.13 -14.74 -21.40
N SER A 172 -34.31 -15.35 -21.55
CA SER A 172 -34.67 -16.65 -20.97
C SER A 172 -33.87 -17.84 -21.52
N GLU A 173 -33.30 -17.73 -22.71
CA GLU A 173 -32.52 -18.79 -23.37
C GLU A 173 -31.02 -18.68 -23.04
N ILE A 174 -30.53 -17.46 -22.75
CA ILE A 174 -29.11 -17.16 -22.55
C ILE A 174 -28.61 -17.68 -21.19
N ILE A 175 -29.39 -17.51 -20.12
CA ILE A 175 -29.04 -17.93 -18.75
C ILE A 175 -28.83 -19.47 -18.65
N PRO A 176 -29.77 -20.34 -19.08
CA PRO A 176 -29.58 -21.79 -19.00
C PRO A 176 -28.42 -22.27 -19.88
N PHE A 177 -28.19 -21.62 -21.03
CA PHE A 177 -27.06 -21.92 -21.91
C PHE A 177 -25.71 -21.62 -21.24
N HIS A 178 -25.56 -20.44 -20.62
CA HIS A 178 -24.34 -20.09 -19.89
C HIS A 178 -24.06 -21.09 -18.74
N ASN A 179 -25.09 -21.51 -18.02
CA ASN A 179 -24.97 -22.51 -16.97
C ASN A 179 -24.56 -23.89 -17.52
N LYS A 180 -25.09 -24.31 -18.68
CA LYS A 180 -24.69 -25.55 -19.37
C LYS A 180 -23.19 -25.55 -19.66
N GLU A 181 -22.66 -24.48 -20.24
CA GLU A 181 -21.23 -24.35 -20.57
C GLU A 181 -20.32 -24.45 -19.32
N MET A 182 -20.72 -23.82 -18.21
CA MET A 182 -19.99 -23.91 -16.94
C MET A 182 -19.98 -25.33 -16.38
N THR A 183 -21.11 -26.06 -16.48
CA THR A 183 -21.19 -27.47 -16.06
C THR A 183 -20.36 -28.40 -16.93
N GLU A 184 -20.33 -28.18 -18.25
CA GLU A 184 -19.51 -28.94 -19.20
C GLU A 184 -18.01 -28.73 -18.96
N ALA A 185 -17.57 -27.51 -18.71
CA ALA A 185 -16.17 -27.23 -18.38
C ALA A 185 -15.75 -27.94 -17.07
N LYS A 186 -16.60 -27.95 -16.05
CA LYS A 186 -16.38 -28.70 -14.80
C LYS A 186 -16.37 -30.21 -15.06
N ALA A 187 -17.24 -30.73 -15.92
CA ALA A 187 -17.27 -32.13 -16.30
C ALA A 187 -16.02 -32.55 -17.08
N TYR A 188 -15.52 -31.71 -17.98
CA TYR A 188 -14.26 -31.91 -18.68
C TYR A 188 -13.08 -32.02 -17.71
N ALA A 189 -12.96 -31.07 -16.77
CA ALA A 189 -11.90 -31.10 -15.75
C ALA A 189 -11.93 -32.37 -14.88
N ARG A 190 -13.13 -32.88 -14.56
CA ARG A 190 -13.29 -34.18 -13.88
C ARG A 190 -12.85 -35.34 -14.77
N LYS A 191 -13.26 -35.35 -16.05
CA LYS A 191 -12.90 -36.39 -17.02
C LYS A 191 -11.39 -36.48 -17.20
N VAL A 192 -10.68 -35.36 -17.37
CA VAL A 192 -9.21 -35.34 -17.52
C VAL A 192 -8.49 -35.89 -16.28
N ASN A 193 -9.10 -35.77 -15.09
CA ASN A 193 -8.53 -36.34 -13.86
C ASN A 193 -8.83 -37.83 -13.66
N THR A 194 -9.75 -38.41 -14.42
CA THR A 194 -10.18 -39.81 -14.30
C THR A 194 -9.71 -40.59 -15.52
N LEU A 195 -9.01 -41.72 -15.35
CA LEU A 195 -8.65 -42.61 -16.46
C LEU A 195 -9.92 -43.24 -17.04
N VAL A 196 -10.49 -42.66 -18.10
CA VAL A 196 -11.68 -43.21 -18.77
C VAL A 196 -11.28 -43.82 -20.11
N LEU A 197 -11.46 -45.13 -20.24
CA LEU A 197 -11.51 -45.88 -21.50
C LEU A 197 -12.93 -45.75 -22.08
N SER A 198 -13.17 -44.84 -23.03
CA SER A 198 -14.40 -44.91 -23.85
C SER A 198 -14.31 -44.00 -25.09
N ASP A 199 -14.21 -44.61 -26.28
CA ASP A 199 -14.11 -43.95 -27.60
C ASP A 199 -15.48 -43.66 -28.27
N LYS A 200 -16.60 -43.85 -27.56
CA LYS A 200 -17.96 -43.71 -28.13
C LYS A 200 -18.65 -42.33 -27.95
N LYS A 201 -17.97 -41.32 -27.39
CA LYS A 201 -18.58 -40.00 -27.07
C LYS A 201 -18.07 -38.83 -27.92
N GLU A 202 -17.37 -39.09 -29.03
CA GLU A 202 -16.79 -38.01 -29.86
C GLU A 202 -17.77 -37.45 -30.91
N GLU A 203 -18.83 -38.17 -31.27
CA GLU A 203 -19.81 -37.72 -32.28
C GLU A 203 -20.87 -36.77 -31.70
N GLU A 204 -21.47 -37.09 -30.54
CA GLU A 204 -22.42 -36.19 -29.84
C GLU A 204 -21.78 -34.83 -29.46
N LYS A 205 -20.48 -34.82 -29.18
CA LYS A 205 -19.73 -33.59 -28.83
C LYS A 205 -19.64 -32.58 -29.98
N LYS A 206 -19.55 -33.04 -31.22
CA LYS A 206 -19.40 -32.16 -32.39
C LYS A 206 -20.72 -31.44 -32.71
N GLU A 207 -21.85 -32.07 -32.46
CA GLU A 207 -23.18 -31.47 -32.65
C GLU A 207 -23.49 -30.41 -31.59
N ASP A 208 -23.18 -30.68 -30.31
CA ASP A 208 -23.30 -29.69 -29.22
C ASP A 208 -22.35 -28.49 -29.43
N GLU A 209 -21.11 -28.71 -29.87
CA GLU A 209 -20.14 -27.63 -30.15
C GLU A 209 -20.57 -26.73 -31.33
N GLN A 210 -21.19 -27.30 -32.37
CA GLN A 210 -21.69 -26.53 -33.51
C GLN A 210 -22.90 -25.67 -33.13
N GLN A 211 -23.84 -26.21 -32.34
CA GLN A 211 -24.98 -25.44 -31.81
C GLN A 211 -24.53 -24.27 -30.92
N ILE A 212 -23.43 -24.43 -30.17
CA ILE A 212 -22.83 -23.37 -29.33
C ILE A 212 -22.26 -22.24 -30.18
N ILE A 213 -21.66 -22.55 -31.33
CA ILE A 213 -21.11 -21.57 -32.28
C ILE A 213 -22.25 -20.79 -32.95
N ASP A 214 -23.27 -21.50 -33.43
CA ASP A 214 -24.41 -20.91 -34.14
C ASP A 214 -25.23 -19.94 -33.26
N LEU A 215 -25.40 -20.24 -31.96
CA LEU A 215 -26.08 -19.36 -30.99
C LEU A 215 -25.27 -18.10 -30.61
N ARG A 216 -23.94 -18.13 -30.78
CA ARG A 216 -23.06 -16.99 -30.47
C ARG A 216 -22.88 -16.07 -31.68
N GLU A 217 -22.71 -16.63 -32.86
CA GLU A 217 -22.50 -15.86 -34.10
C GLU A 217 -23.77 -15.17 -34.58
N ASN A 218 -24.95 -15.75 -34.33
CA ASN A 218 -26.25 -15.17 -34.71
C ASN A 218 -26.89 -14.27 -33.63
N ASN A 219 -26.17 -13.93 -32.56
CA ASN A 219 -26.71 -13.13 -31.46
C ASN A 219 -26.65 -11.62 -31.77
N GLN A 220 -27.81 -11.03 -32.03
CA GLN A 220 -27.93 -9.61 -32.38
C GLN A 220 -27.50 -8.66 -31.24
N LYS A 221 -27.69 -9.07 -29.97
CA LYS A 221 -27.28 -8.26 -28.80
C LYS A 221 -25.76 -8.13 -28.72
N LEU A 222 -25.04 -9.19 -29.07
CA LEU A 222 -23.58 -9.19 -29.11
C LEU A 222 -23.06 -8.29 -30.24
N GLY A 223 -23.68 -8.35 -31.42
CA GLY A 223 -23.35 -7.47 -32.54
C GLY A 223 -23.61 -5.99 -32.26
N LEU A 224 -24.71 -5.66 -31.57
CA LEU A 224 -24.99 -4.28 -31.15
C LEU A 224 -23.95 -3.78 -30.13
N CYS A 225 -23.58 -4.63 -29.16
CA CYS A 225 -22.50 -4.32 -28.21
C CYS A 225 -21.17 -4.06 -28.91
N GLU A 226 -20.80 -4.90 -29.89
CA GLU A 226 -19.59 -4.73 -30.68
C GLU A 226 -19.56 -3.36 -31.38
N ALA A 227 -20.61 -3.03 -32.13
CA ALA A 227 -20.71 -1.73 -32.81
C ALA A 227 -20.63 -0.54 -31.85
N LEU A 228 -21.31 -0.62 -30.68
CA LEU A 228 -21.26 0.45 -29.67
C LEU A 228 -19.85 0.63 -29.07
N LEU A 229 -19.10 -0.45 -28.91
CA LEU A 229 -17.73 -0.42 -28.41
C LEU A 229 -16.76 0.16 -29.44
N GLU A 230 -16.94 -0.12 -30.73
CA GLU A 230 -16.13 0.47 -31.81
C GLU A 230 -16.31 1.98 -31.92
N ILE A 231 -17.56 2.45 -31.75
CA ILE A 231 -17.93 3.87 -31.70
C ILE A 231 -17.34 4.55 -30.44
N GLY A 232 -17.10 3.78 -29.37
CA GLY A 232 -16.53 4.28 -28.10
C GLY A 232 -17.57 4.66 -27.05
N SER A 233 -18.84 4.26 -27.22
CA SER A 233 -19.93 4.53 -26.26
C SER A 233 -19.99 3.47 -25.15
N TRP A 234 -19.07 3.55 -24.17
CA TRP A 234 -18.98 2.59 -23.07
C TRP A 234 -20.25 2.49 -22.21
N GLU A 235 -20.86 3.60 -21.80
CA GLU A 235 -22.01 3.58 -20.88
C GLU A 235 -23.21 2.80 -21.44
N LYS A 236 -23.45 2.95 -22.75
CA LYS A 236 -24.53 2.25 -23.45
C LYS A 236 -24.21 0.76 -23.64
N ALA A 237 -22.96 0.44 -24.00
CA ALA A 237 -22.50 -0.94 -24.08
C ALA A 237 -22.59 -1.64 -22.72
N LYS A 238 -22.17 -0.96 -21.65
CA LYS A 238 -22.27 -1.45 -20.27
C LYS A 238 -23.71 -1.74 -19.88
N ALA A 239 -24.66 -0.87 -20.22
CA ALA A 239 -26.08 -1.12 -19.92
C ALA A 239 -26.64 -2.40 -20.59
N ILE A 240 -26.06 -2.85 -21.71
CA ILE A 240 -26.40 -4.13 -22.34
C ILE A 240 -25.65 -5.27 -21.65
N LEU A 241 -24.36 -5.08 -21.34
CA LEU A 241 -23.54 -6.08 -20.65
C LEU A 241 -24.07 -6.42 -19.25
N ASP A 242 -24.55 -5.42 -18.50
CA ASP A 242 -25.14 -5.59 -17.16
C ASP A 242 -26.44 -6.41 -17.19
N ARG A 243 -27.09 -6.57 -18.35
CA ARG A 243 -28.29 -7.42 -18.54
C ARG A 243 -27.97 -8.86 -18.90
N LEU A 244 -26.75 -9.13 -19.37
CA LEU A 244 -26.31 -10.47 -19.74
C LEU A 244 -25.67 -11.17 -18.54
N PRO A 245 -25.65 -12.52 -18.51
CA PRO A 245 -24.90 -13.25 -17.48
C PRO A 245 -23.43 -12.82 -17.45
N GLU A 246 -22.86 -12.78 -16.24
CA GLU A 246 -21.48 -12.36 -16.04
C GLU A 246 -20.52 -13.11 -16.99
N ASN A 247 -19.64 -12.36 -17.65
CA ASN A 247 -18.62 -12.86 -18.58
C ASN A 247 -19.12 -13.50 -19.89
N PHE A 248 -20.42 -13.66 -20.10
CA PHE A 248 -20.98 -14.30 -21.31
C PHE A 248 -20.57 -13.56 -22.60
N ALA A 249 -20.73 -12.24 -22.63
CA ALA A 249 -20.42 -11.44 -23.81
C ALA A 249 -18.92 -11.38 -24.13
N VAL A 250 -18.06 -11.39 -23.11
CA VAL A 250 -16.62 -11.21 -23.25
C VAL A 250 -15.93 -12.47 -23.80
N VAL A 251 -16.57 -13.63 -23.64
CA VAL A 251 -16.12 -14.87 -24.30
C VAL A 251 -16.10 -14.70 -25.83
N HIS A 252 -16.96 -13.86 -26.40
CA HIS A 252 -16.97 -13.60 -27.84
C HIS A 252 -15.70 -12.86 -28.31
N PRO A 253 -14.94 -13.39 -29.29
CA PRO A 253 -13.71 -12.78 -29.78
C PRO A 253 -13.85 -11.32 -30.20
N SER A 254 -14.90 -10.99 -30.95
CA SER A 254 -15.06 -9.65 -31.51
C SER A 254 -15.30 -8.58 -30.42
N ILE A 255 -16.13 -8.89 -29.42
CA ILE A 255 -16.39 -7.97 -28.29
C ILE A 255 -15.12 -7.72 -27.50
N SER A 256 -14.37 -8.76 -27.15
CA SER A 256 -13.10 -8.58 -26.42
C SER A 256 -12.07 -7.77 -27.20
N LYS A 257 -12.00 -7.92 -28.53
CA LYS A 257 -11.12 -7.12 -29.39
C LYS A 257 -11.59 -5.67 -29.46
N ALA A 258 -12.89 -5.42 -29.60
CA ALA A 258 -13.47 -4.08 -29.59
C ALA A 258 -13.21 -3.37 -28.25
N MET A 259 -13.36 -4.06 -27.11
CA MET A 259 -12.99 -3.55 -25.79
C MET A 259 -11.48 -3.24 -25.69
N CYS A 260 -10.61 -4.11 -26.22
CA CYS A 260 -9.17 -3.84 -26.28
C CYS A 260 -8.85 -2.59 -27.11
N SER A 261 -9.48 -2.43 -28.28
CA SER A 261 -9.34 -1.24 -29.13
C SER A 261 -9.80 0.04 -28.43
N LEU A 262 -10.93 -0.01 -27.71
CA LEU A 262 -11.41 1.09 -26.87
C LEU A 262 -10.39 1.45 -25.78
N LEU A 263 -9.88 0.45 -25.07
CA LEU A 263 -8.86 0.65 -24.02
C LEU A 263 -7.56 1.24 -24.58
N HIS A 264 -7.14 0.85 -25.78
CA HIS A 264 -5.99 1.48 -26.44
C HIS A 264 -6.21 2.97 -26.64
N LYS A 265 -7.39 3.38 -27.13
CA LYS A 265 -7.74 4.80 -27.34
C LYS A 265 -7.77 5.58 -26.02
N ILE A 266 -8.34 5.00 -24.95
CA ILE A 266 -8.41 5.65 -23.62
C ILE A 266 -7.02 5.84 -23.00
N LEU A 267 -6.14 4.83 -23.09
CA LEU A 267 -4.85 4.80 -22.40
C LEU A 267 -3.71 5.51 -23.15
N GLU A 268 -3.88 5.79 -24.45
CA GLU A 268 -2.82 6.32 -25.31
C GLU A 268 -2.15 7.61 -24.79
N PRO A 269 -2.88 8.66 -24.35
CA PRO A 269 -2.24 9.90 -23.93
C PRO A 269 -1.41 9.75 -22.65
N VAL A 270 -1.93 8.99 -21.67
CA VAL A 270 -1.19 8.70 -20.43
C VAL A 270 0.04 7.85 -20.71
N TYR A 271 -0.10 6.87 -21.60
CA TYR A 271 1.00 5.98 -21.98
C TYR A 271 2.14 6.76 -22.65
N GLU A 272 1.84 7.61 -23.62
CA GLU A 272 2.84 8.45 -24.30
C GLU A 272 3.57 9.39 -23.33
N LYS A 273 2.83 10.06 -22.43
CA LYS A 273 3.40 11.00 -21.47
C LYS A 273 4.37 10.34 -20.48
N ASN A 274 4.08 9.12 -20.07
CA ASN A 274 4.78 8.48 -18.94
C ASN A 274 5.83 7.43 -19.34
N THR A 275 5.74 6.84 -20.53
CA THR A 275 6.62 5.70 -20.92
C THR A 275 7.71 6.03 -21.93
N GLY A 276 7.92 7.31 -22.27
CA GLY A 276 9.10 7.77 -23.02
C GLY A 276 9.30 7.06 -24.36
N LEU A 277 8.23 6.92 -25.17
CA LEU A 277 8.35 6.35 -26.51
C LEU A 277 9.26 7.22 -27.39
N ASN A 278 10.07 6.57 -28.24
CA ASN A 278 10.88 7.24 -29.25
C ASN A 278 10.01 8.17 -30.12
N SER A 279 10.46 9.42 -30.28
CA SER A 279 9.73 10.50 -30.98
C SER A 279 9.34 10.18 -32.43
N LEU A 280 10.04 9.23 -33.07
CA LEU A 280 9.76 8.74 -34.42
C LEU A 280 8.51 7.83 -34.50
N LEU A 281 8.24 7.03 -33.47
CA LEU A 281 7.06 6.16 -33.41
C LEU A 281 5.79 6.97 -33.12
N ALA A 282 5.89 7.97 -32.24
CA ALA A 282 4.79 8.90 -31.93
C ALA A 282 4.36 9.72 -33.17
N LYS A 283 5.31 10.16 -34.01
CA LYS A 283 5.02 10.89 -35.26
C LYS A 283 4.33 10.03 -36.33
N LYS A 284 4.62 8.72 -36.40
CA LYS A 284 4.02 7.80 -37.38
C LYS A 284 2.56 7.47 -37.03
N ARG A 285 2.23 7.40 -35.74
CA ARG A 285 0.87 7.11 -35.23
C ARG A 285 -0.11 8.28 -35.34
N LYS A 286 0.33 9.53 -35.08
CA LYS A 286 -0.50 10.74 -35.24
C LYS A 286 -1.13 10.93 -36.63
N ARG A 287 -0.67 10.18 -37.64
CA ARG A 287 -1.21 10.22 -39.00
C ARG A 287 -2.40 9.28 -39.24
N GLN A 288 -2.68 8.30 -38.38
CA GLN A 288 -3.66 7.24 -38.68
C GLN A 288 -5.06 7.44 -38.07
N ASP A 289 -5.23 8.18 -36.98
CA ASP A 289 -6.53 8.29 -36.29
C ASP A 289 -7.10 9.72 -36.34
N LYS A 290 -7.82 10.04 -37.42
CA LYS A 290 -8.68 11.23 -37.51
C LYS A 290 -10.18 10.89 -37.49
N SER A 291 -10.53 9.62 -37.32
CA SER A 291 -11.91 9.16 -37.29
C SER A 291 -12.32 8.78 -35.87
N ALA A 292 -13.01 9.72 -35.20
CA ALA A 292 -13.87 9.58 -34.00
C ALA A 292 -13.46 10.54 -32.86
N ASP A 293 -13.97 11.78 -32.93
CA ASP A 293 -13.78 12.85 -31.94
C ASP A 293 -14.54 12.63 -30.60
N ASP A 294 -15.24 11.50 -30.39
CA ASP A 294 -16.17 11.31 -29.27
C ASP A 294 -15.68 10.37 -28.13
N CYS A 295 -14.51 9.74 -28.24
CA CYS A 295 -14.01 8.84 -27.17
C CYS A 295 -13.26 9.62 -26.08
N ALA A 296 -13.72 9.53 -24.82
CA ALA A 296 -13.06 10.16 -23.68
C ALA A 296 -11.64 9.59 -23.46
N GLN A 297 -10.62 10.46 -23.50
CA GLN A 297 -9.22 10.10 -23.33
C GLN A 297 -8.71 10.42 -21.93
N ALA A 298 -7.90 9.54 -21.34
CA ALA A 298 -7.30 9.79 -20.03
C ALA A 298 -5.98 10.57 -20.17
N HIS A 299 -5.78 11.59 -19.34
CA HIS A 299 -4.55 12.39 -19.26
C HIS A 299 -3.85 12.31 -17.90
N THR A 300 -4.57 11.92 -16.84
CA THR A 300 -4.07 11.74 -15.46
C THR A 300 -4.27 10.30 -14.98
N PHE A 301 -3.55 9.88 -13.93
CA PHE A 301 -3.73 8.54 -13.35
C PHE A 301 -5.10 8.38 -12.70
N HIS A 302 -5.64 9.42 -12.07
CA HIS A 302 -7.03 9.45 -11.61
C HIS A 302 -8.05 9.18 -12.74
N GLN A 303 -7.88 9.77 -13.93
CA GLN A 303 -8.76 9.50 -15.07
C GLN A 303 -8.62 8.07 -15.62
N VAL A 304 -7.43 7.47 -15.52
CA VAL A 304 -7.25 6.04 -15.83
C VAL A 304 -8.11 5.19 -14.88
N TYR A 305 -8.15 5.54 -13.60
CA TYR A 305 -9.01 4.85 -12.63
C TYR A 305 -10.50 4.97 -13.01
N GLN A 306 -10.97 6.17 -13.36
CA GLN A 306 -12.37 6.40 -13.69
C GLN A 306 -12.82 5.77 -15.02
N LEU A 307 -11.99 5.86 -16.07
CA LEU A 307 -12.39 5.49 -17.43
C LEU A 307 -11.94 4.08 -17.84
N ALA A 308 -10.71 3.67 -17.48
CA ALA A 308 -10.14 2.41 -17.97
C ALA A 308 -10.39 1.22 -17.03
N MET A 309 -10.39 1.42 -15.71
CA MET A 309 -10.56 0.30 -14.75
C MET A 309 -11.91 -0.40 -14.85
N PRO A 310 -13.06 0.29 -15.04
CA PRO A 310 -14.35 -0.38 -15.22
C PRO A 310 -14.36 -1.29 -16.45
N VAL A 311 -13.74 -0.84 -17.56
CA VAL A 311 -13.65 -1.62 -18.80
C VAL A 311 -12.73 -2.82 -18.62
N LEU A 312 -11.60 -2.65 -17.91
CA LEU A 312 -10.66 -3.72 -17.60
C LEU A 312 -11.28 -4.80 -16.70
N SER A 313 -12.04 -4.42 -15.69
CA SER A 313 -12.70 -5.38 -14.78
C SER A 313 -13.73 -6.24 -15.53
N VAL A 314 -14.50 -5.65 -16.44
CA VAL A 314 -15.43 -6.42 -17.31
C VAL A 314 -14.67 -7.33 -18.28
N LEU A 315 -13.54 -6.86 -18.85
CA LEU A 315 -12.74 -7.66 -19.78
C LEU A 315 -12.12 -8.91 -19.11
N GLY A 316 -11.72 -8.79 -17.84
CA GLY A 316 -11.19 -9.91 -17.05
C GLY A 316 -10.03 -10.64 -17.73
N PRO A 317 -10.01 -11.99 -17.73
CA PRO A 317 -8.89 -12.78 -18.28
C PRO A 317 -8.76 -12.71 -19.80
N TYR A 318 -9.76 -12.19 -20.51
CA TYR A 318 -9.77 -12.14 -21.98
C TYR A 318 -8.87 -11.05 -22.56
N ALA A 319 -8.24 -10.22 -21.73
CA ALA A 319 -7.14 -9.35 -22.15
C ALA A 319 -5.96 -10.14 -22.77
N SER A 320 -5.87 -11.44 -22.52
CA SER A 320 -4.96 -12.39 -23.20
C SER A 320 -5.04 -12.38 -24.73
N ARG A 321 -6.16 -11.95 -25.31
CA ARG A 321 -6.31 -11.82 -26.77
C ARG A 321 -5.48 -10.69 -27.37
N ASP A 322 -5.10 -9.70 -26.57
CA ASP A 322 -4.23 -8.61 -27.00
C ASP A 322 -3.06 -8.40 -26.02
N PRO A 323 -1.92 -9.05 -26.27
CA PRO A 323 -0.71 -8.89 -25.46
C PRO A 323 -0.18 -7.45 -25.44
N VAL A 324 -0.45 -6.65 -26.47
CA VAL A 324 0.05 -5.26 -26.54
C VAL A 324 -0.62 -4.41 -25.48
N LEU A 325 -1.93 -4.60 -25.29
CA LEU A 325 -2.69 -3.92 -24.24
C LEU A 325 -2.15 -4.30 -22.85
N MET A 326 -1.93 -5.60 -22.60
CA MET A 326 -1.39 -6.06 -21.32
C MET A 326 -0.04 -5.40 -21.01
N VAL A 327 0.87 -5.33 -21.98
CA VAL A 327 2.17 -4.65 -21.81
C VAL A 327 1.99 -3.15 -21.50
N LYS A 328 1.08 -2.46 -22.19
CA LYS A 328 0.78 -1.04 -21.90
C LYS A 328 0.31 -0.85 -20.46
N VAL A 329 -0.63 -1.68 -20.01
CA VAL A 329 -1.19 -1.63 -18.65
C VAL A 329 -0.11 -1.92 -17.60
N VAL A 330 0.70 -2.96 -17.80
CA VAL A 330 1.80 -3.32 -16.89
C VAL A 330 2.83 -2.18 -16.77
N ARG A 331 3.21 -1.57 -17.89
CA ARG A 331 4.15 -0.44 -17.88
C ARG A 331 3.57 0.80 -17.22
N LEU A 332 2.29 1.11 -17.46
CA LEU A 332 1.61 2.20 -16.77
C LEU A 332 1.61 1.98 -15.26
N ALA A 333 1.17 0.80 -14.80
CA ALA A 333 1.17 0.43 -13.39
C ALA A 333 2.57 0.53 -12.77
N LYS A 334 3.59 0.09 -13.50
CA LYS A 334 5.00 0.18 -13.06
C LYS A 334 5.47 1.62 -12.92
N THR A 335 5.19 2.48 -13.91
CA THR A 335 5.56 3.90 -13.83
C THR A 335 4.82 4.63 -12.72
N PHE A 336 3.55 4.30 -12.49
CA PHE A 336 2.76 4.84 -11.38
C PHE A 336 3.38 4.45 -10.03
N LEU A 337 3.67 3.16 -9.84
CA LEU A 337 4.22 2.66 -8.58
C LEU A 337 5.63 3.20 -8.30
N ALA A 338 6.47 3.32 -9.34
CA ALA A 338 7.78 3.95 -9.22
C ALA A 338 7.69 5.43 -8.78
N LYS A 339 6.74 6.21 -9.35
CA LYS A 339 6.48 7.59 -8.95
C LYS A 339 5.94 7.69 -7.52
N ARG A 340 5.12 6.72 -7.09
CA ARG A 340 4.60 6.65 -5.72
C ARG A 340 5.73 6.41 -4.71
N LEU A 341 6.63 5.47 -4.98
CA LEU A 341 7.78 5.18 -4.12
C LEU A 341 8.72 6.40 -3.99
N SER A 342 8.83 7.24 -5.03
CA SER A 342 9.61 8.47 -4.98
C SER A 342 8.86 9.68 -4.37
N GLY A 343 7.64 9.48 -3.84
CA GLY A 343 6.83 10.55 -3.23
C GLY A 343 6.24 11.58 -4.20
N GLY A 344 6.16 11.25 -5.49
CA GLY A 344 5.74 12.17 -6.56
C GLY A 344 4.25 12.10 -6.94
N VAL A 345 3.40 11.47 -6.12
CA VAL A 345 1.99 11.22 -6.41
C VAL A 345 1.12 11.99 -5.42
N GLY A 346 0.11 12.71 -5.92
CA GLY A 346 -0.82 13.45 -5.07
C GLY A 346 -1.84 12.54 -4.37
N PRO A 347 -2.53 13.02 -3.31
CA PRO A 347 -3.49 12.23 -2.55
C PRO A 347 -4.68 11.71 -3.38
N GLU A 348 -5.10 12.43 -4.43
CA GLU A 348 -6.21 12.02 -5.32
C GLU A 348 -5.86 10.82 -6.22
N ASP A 349 -4.57 10.62 -6.49
CA ASP A 349 -4.06 9.53 -7.30
C ASP A 349 -3.79 8.25 -6.47
N GLU A 350 -3.90 8.30 -5.13
CA GLU A 350 -3.74 7.11 -4.27
C GLU A 350 -4.81 6.05 -4.55
N ILE A 351 -6.02 6.46 -4.95
CA ILE A 351 -7.11 5.54 -5.31
C ILE A 351 -6.69 4.62 -6.48
N ALA A 352 -5.88 5.14 -7.40
CA ALA A 352 -5.39 4.37 -8.55
C ALA A 352 -4.50 3.19 -8.12
N TYR A 353 -3.86 3.25 -6.94
CA TYR A 353 -3.06 2.14 -6.40
C TYR A 353 -3.91 0.88 -6.18
N TYR A 354 -5.08 1.02 -5.53
CA TYR A 354 -6.00 -0.09 -5.32
C TYR A 354 -6.61 -0.57 -6.64
N GLY A 355 -6.90 0.35 -7.57
CA GLY A 355 -7.34 -0.01 -8.92
C GLY A 355 -6.32 -0.89 -9.66
N PHE A 356 -5.03 -0.54 -9.62
CA PHE A 356 -3.98 -1.36 -10.22
C PHE A 356 -3.79 -2.71 -9.54
N LEU A 357 -3.98 -2.81 -8.22
CA LEU A 357 -3.97 -4.10 -7.52
C LEU A 357 -5.09 -5.02 -8.01
N ASN A 358 -6.33 -4.51 -8.10
CA ASN A 358 -7.46 -5.28 -8.61
C ASN A 358 -7.24 -5.72 -10.07
N VAL A 359 -6.64 -4.86 -10.91
CA VAL A 359 -6.30 -5.23 -12.29
C VAL A 359 -5.23 -6.33 -12.34
N ILE A 360 -4.26 -6.35 -11.42
CA ILE A 360 -3.30 -7.45 -11.35
C ILE A 360 -4.02 -8.76 -11.00
N GLU A 361 -4.93 -8.70 -10.04
CA GLU A 361 -5.67 -9.84 -9.50
C GLU A 361 -6.70 -10.43 -10.47
N GLU A 362 -7.57 -9.61 -11.06
CA GLU A 362 -8.69 -10.05 -11.91
C GLU A 362 -8.31 -10.19 -13.40
N VAL A 363 -7.37 -9.38 -13.87
CA VAL A 363 -7.07 -9.25 -15.32
C VAL A 363 -5.71 -9.86 -15.64
N LEU A 364 -4.60 -9.29 -15.13
CA LEU A 364 -3.26 -9.62 -15.64
C LEU A 364 -2.81 -11.05 -15.32
N LEU A 365 -2.96 -11.50 -14.07
CA LEU A 365 -2.55 -12.87 -13.68
C LEU A 365 -3.44 -13.93 -14.33
N PRO A 366 -4.78 -13.83 -14.33
CA PRO A 366 -5.65 -14.77 -15.04
C PRO A 366 -5.44 -14.75 -16.57
N SER A 367 -5.16 -13.59 -17.17
CA SER A 367 -4.82 -13.52 -18.60
C SER A 367 -3.51 -14.22 -18.94
N LEU A 368 -2.50 -14.18 -18.06
CA LEU A 368 -1.25 -14.92 -18.27
C LEU A 368 -1.49 -16.43 -18.40
N SER A 369 -2.47 -16.97 -17.68
CA SER A 369 -2.86 -18.38 -17.73
C SER A 369 -3.41 -18.84 -19.09
N LEU A 370 -3.95 -17.91 -19.88
CA LEU A 370 -4.52 -18.16 -21.20
C LEU A 370 -3.53 -17.94 -22.34
N LEU A 371 -2.45 -17.19 -22.10
CA LEU A 371 -1.42 -16.93 -23.09
C LEU A 371 -0.51 -18.15 -23.29
N PRO A 372 -0.44 -18.74 -24.49
CA PRO A 372 0.35 -19.95 -24.70
C PRO A 372 1.85 -19.63 -24.79
N ASN A 373 2.62 -20.14 -23.83
CA ASN A 373 4.09 -20.22 -23.81
C ASN A 373 4.82 -18.88 -23.88
N ASN A 374 4.29 -17.84 -23.23
CA ASN A 374 4.82 -16.47 -23.31
C ASN A 374 5.72 -16.10 -22.12
N CYS A 375 7.00 -16.46 -22.21
CA CYS A 375 8.04 -16.11 -21.24
C CYS A 375 8.21 -14.58 -21.07
N ALA A 376 8.18 -13.83 -22.17
CA ALA A 376 8.39 -12.38 -22.15
C ALA A 376 7.29 -11.64 -21.36
N MET A 377 6.04 -12.08 -21.47
CA MET A 377 4.93 -11.47 -20.72
C MET A 377 5.08 -11.73 -19.22
N ALA A 378 5.50 -12.94 -18.83
CA ALA A 378 5.75 -13.28 -17.43
C ALA A 378 6.85 -12.39 -16.82
N GLU A 379 7.95 -12.14 -17.53
CA GLU A 379 9.01 -11.24 -17.05
C GLU A 379 8.57 -9.76 -17.00
N GLU A 380 7.71 -9.31 -17.93
CA GLU A 380 7.18 -7.95 -17.86
C GLU A 380 6.27 -7.78 -16.63
N ILE A 381 5.41 -8.76 -16.34
CA ILE A 381 4.59 -8.81 -15.11
C ILE A 381 5.49 -8.87 -13.87
N TRP A 382 6.57 -9.66 -13.88
CA TRP A 382 7.55 -9.66 -12.79
C TRP A 382 8.13 -8.27 -12.53
N SER A 383 8.42 -7.53 -13.60
CA SER A 383 9.00 -6.19 -13.50
C SER A 383 8.11 -5.20 -12.76
N LEU A 384 6.79 -5.47 -12.70
CA LEU A 384 5.79 -4.79 -11.89
C LEU A 384 5.68 -5.42 -10.49
N LEU A 385 5.51 -6.75 -10.40
CA LEU A 385 5.31 -7.45 -9.12
C LEU A 385 6.47 -7.24 -8.14
N LYS A 386 7.73 -7.20 -8.61
CA LYS A 386 8.92 -6.99 -7.78
C LYS A 386 8.94 -5.65 -7.03
N LEU A 387 8.11 -4.68 -7.43
CA LEU A 387 7.98 -3.39 -6.75
C LEU A 387 7.05 -3.48 -5.54
N TYR A 388 6.25 -4.54 -5.43
CA TYR A 388 5.39 -4.80 -4.28
C TYR A 388 6.13 -5.62 -3.21
N PRO A 389 5.88 -5.35 -1.93
CA PRO A 389 6.29 -6.22 -0.83
C PRO A 389 5.82 -7.67 -1.04
N TYR A 390 6.59 -8.64 -0.55
CA TYR A 390 6.31 -10.06 -0.79
C TYR A 390 4.97 -10.51 -0.20
N GLU A 391 4.49 -9.86 0.86
CA GLU A 391 3.20 -10.15 1.51
C GLU A 391 2.03 -9.92 0.54
N ILE A 392 2.09 -8.82 -0.21
CA ILE A 392 1.07 -8.50 -1.22
C ILE A 392 1.19 -9.46 -2.40
N ARG A 393 2.41 -9.76 -2.86
CA ARG A 393 2.66 -10.74 -3.93
C ARG A 393 2.04 -12.12 -3.59
N TYR A 394 2.27 -12.61 -2.37
CA TYR A 394 1.79 -13.93 -1.97
C TYR A 394 0.28 -13.99 -1.82
N ARG A 395 -0.36 -12.88 -1.41
CA ARG A 395 -1.83 -12.76 -1.46
C ARG A 395 -2.37 -12.86 -2.89
N LEU A 396 -1.74 -12.15 -3.83
CA LEU A 396 -2.12 -12.22 -5.25
C LEU A 396 -1.95 -13.63 -5.81
N TYR A 397 -0.86 -14.32 -5.45
CA TYR A 397 -0.61 -15.70 -5.84
C TYR A 397 -1.62 -16.70 -5.27
N GLY A 398 -2.01 -16.53 -4.01
CA GLY A 398 -3.06 -17.35 -3.38
C GLY A 398 -4.39 -17.23 -4.13
N THR A 399 -4.79 -15.99 -4.45
CA THR A 399 -6.01 -15.73 -5.22
C THR A 399 -5.92 -16.32 -6.62
N TRP A 400 -4.80 -16.09 -7.31
CA TRP A 400 -4.58 -16.61 -8.66
C TRP A 400 -4.65 -18.13 -8.74
N LYS A 401 -4.03 -18.84 -7.78
CA LYS A 401 -4.03 -20.32 -7.74
C LYS A 401 -5.40 -20.90 -7.36
N ASN A 402 -6.04 -20.33 -6.34
CA ASN A 402 -7.15 -20.98 -5.65
C ASN A 402 -8.53 -20.44 -6.05
N GLU A 403 -8.65 -19.19 -6.49
CA GLU A 403 -9.94 -18.55 -6.77
C GLU A 403 -10.14 -18.30 -8.27
N SER A 404 -9.17 -17.67 -8.93
CA SER A 404 -9.33 -17.16 -10.31
C SER A 404 -9.68 -18.23 -11.35
N TYR A 405 -9.16 -19.45 -11.20
CA TYR A 405 -9.39 -20.53 -12.17
C TYR A 405 -10.84 -21.03 -12.22
N PHE A 406 -11.63 -20.82 -11.16
CA PHE A 406 -12.99 -21.34 -11.06
C PHE A 406 -14.06 -20.35 -11.57
N MET A 407 -13.67 -19.10 -11.84
CA MET A 407 -14.57 -18.03 -12.26
C MET A 407 -14.96 -18.14 -13.75
N HIS A 408 -14.06 -18.66 -14.59
CA HIS A 408 -14.29 -18.70 -16.06
C HIS A 408 -14.17 -20.13 -16.62
N PRO A 409 -15.10 -20.57 -17.50
CA PRO A 409 -15.04 -21.91 -18.11
C PRO A 409 -13.73 -22.18 -18.86
N ILE A 410 -13.18 -21.17 -19.54
CA ILE A 410 -11.93 -21.28 -20.29
C ILE A 410 -10.71 -21.52 -19.39
N LEU A 411 -10.70 -20.92 -18.20
CA LEU A 411 -9.63 -21.12 -17.21
C LEU A 411 -9.72 -22.51 -16.56
N ILE A 412 -10.93 -23.01 -16.31
CA ILE A 412 -11.15 -24.38 -15.82
C ILE A 412 -10.58 -25.41 -16.82
N ARG A 413 -10.85 -25.23 -18.12
CA ARG A 413 -10.29 -26.07 -19.18
C ARG A 413 -8.76 -25.95 -19.26
N ALA A 414 -8.23 -24.72 -19.28
CA ALA A 414 -6.78 -24.47 -19.31
C ALA A 414 -6.05 -25.09 -18.10
N ARG A 415 -6.67 -25.07 -16.92
CA ARG A 415 -6.17 -25.76 -15.72
C ARG A 415 -6.10 -27.27 -15.91
N ALA A 416 -7.16 -27.88 -16.42
CA ALA A 416 -7.20 -29.32 -16.68
C ALA A 416 -6.12 -29.75 -17.69
N ASP A 417 -5.97 -29.03 -18.80
CA ASP A 417 -4.96 -29.30 -19.82
C ASP A 417 -3.53 -29.13 -19.28
N THR A 418 -3.34 -28.13 -18.40
CA THR A 418 -2.04 -27.91 -17.72
C THR A 418 -1.69 -29.08 -16.82
N ILE A 419 -2.65 -29.60 -16.04
CA ILE A 419 -2.44 -30.75 -15.16
C ILE A 419 -2.09 -32.00 -15.98
N ASP A 420 -2.79 -32.27 -17.08
CA ASP A 420 -2.51 -33.42 -17.94
C ASP A 420 -1.11 -33.34 -18.57
N ARG A 421 -0.74 -32.16 -19.09
CA ARG A 421 0.62 -31.91 -19.61
C ARG A 421 1.69 -32.03 -18.52
N ALA A 422 1.43 -31.52 -17.31
CA ALA A 422 2.35 -31.67 -16.18
C ALA A 422 2.56 -33.15 -15.82
N LYS A 423 1.46 -33.93 -15.74
CA LYS A 423 1.51 -35.39 -15.54
C LYS A 423 2.37 -36.08 -16.60
N TYR A 424 2.15 -35.74 -17.87
CA TYR A 424 2.90 -36.29 -19.00
C TYR A 424 4.40 -36.00 -18.90
N ILE A 425 4.79 -34.74 -18.60
CA ILE A 425 6.19 -34.34 -18.49
C ILE A 425 6.86 -35.00 -17.29
N THR A 426 6.22 -35.01 -16.12
CA THR A 426 6.80 -35.60 -14.90
C THR A 426 7.00 -37.11 -15.02
N LYS A 427 6.10 -37.85 -15.68
CA LYS A 427 6.27 -39.30 -15.95
C LYS A 427 7.51 -39.62 -16.80
N ARG A 428 8.00 -38.65 -17.58
CA ARG A 428 9.16 -38.81 -18.48
C ARG A 428 10.41 -38.15 -17.93
N LEU A 429 10.38 -37.63 -16.71
CA LEU A 429 11.49 -36.94 -16.10
C LEU A 429 12.47 -37.94 -15.47
N SER A 430 13.67 -38.03 -16.03
CA SER A 430 14.79 -38.82 -15.53
C SER A 430 16.07 -37.97 -15.55
N LYS A 431 17.17 -38.47 -14.98
CA LYS A 431 18.48 -37.79 -15.02
C LYS A 431 19.00 -37.56 -16.46
N GLU A 432 18.57 -38.38 -17.42
CA GLU A 432 18.98 -38.26 -18.84
C GLU A 432 18.10 -37.27 -19.61
N THR A 433 16.81 -37.22 -19.30
CA THR A 433 15.82 -36.38 -20.01
C THR A 433 15.61 -34.99 -19.40
N VAL A 434 16.40 -34.62 -18.38
CA VAL A 434 16.26 -33.34 -17.64
C VAL A 434 16.18 -32.12 -18.54
N LYS A 435 17.06 -31.99 -19.54
CA LYS A 435 17.11 -30.82 -20.42
C LYS A 435 15.85 -30.66 -21.28
N PRO A 436 15.44 -31.66 -22.09
CA PRO A 436 14.23 -31.55 -22.91
C PRO A 436 12.96 -31.43 -22.05
N SER A 437 12.81 -32.26 -21.01
CA SER A 437 11.67 -32.21 -20.10
C SER A 437 11.63 -30.89 -19.33
N GLY A 438 12.78 -30.36 -18.90
CA GLY A 438 12.90 -29.06 -18.22
C GLY A 438 12.52 -27.89 -19.11
N ARG A 439 12.80 -27.92 -20.42
CA ARG A 439 12.33 -26.87 -21.35
C ARG A 439 10.81 -26.93 -21.53
N GLN A 440 10.24 -28.13 -21.64
CA GLN A 440 8.78 -28.30 -21.72
C GLN A 440 8.10 -27.86 -20.43
N LEU A 441 8.68 -28.20 -19.28
CA LEU A 441 8.20 -27.79 -17.96
C LEU A 441 8.29 -26.28 -17.78
N GLY A 442 9.40 -25.66 -18.20
CA GLY A 442 9.57 -24.20 -18.22
C GLY A 442 8.46 -23.52 -19.03
N LYS A 443 8.24 -23.96 -20.27
CA LYS A 443 7.16 -23.44 -21.14
C LYS A 443 5.78 -23.52 -20.48
N LEU A 444 5.48 -24.62 -19.80
CA LEU A 444 4.23 -24.81 -19.08
C LEU A 444 4.12 -23.88 -17.85
N SER A 445 5.22 -23.71 -17.12
CA SER A 445 5.30 -22.88 -15.92
C SER A 445 5.22 -21.38 -16.17
N HIS A 446 5.51 -20.91 -17.39
CA HIS A 446 5.40 -19.48 -17.72
C HIS A 446 3.94 -19.00 -17.72
N ASN A 447 2.99 -19.88 -18.07
CA ASN A 447 1.58 -19.53 -18.16
C ASN A 447 0.87 -19.86 -16.82
N ASN A 448 1.13 -21.06 -16.29
CA ASN A 448 0.41 -21.62 -15.14
C ASN A 448 1.37 -22.18 -14.07
N PRO A 449 2.22 -21.34 -13.44
CA PRO A 449 3.22 -21.79 -12.47
C PRO A 449 2.58 -22.46 -11.24
N GLY A 450 1.52 -21.88 -10.67
CA GLY A 450 0.90 -22.39 -9.44
C GLY A 450 0.42 -23.84 -9.56
N ILE A 451 -0.28 -24.16 -10.65
CA ILE A 451 -0.80 -25.52 -10.91
C ILE A 451 0.35 -26.51 -11.15
N VAL A 452 1.36 -26.11 -11.92
CA VAL A 452 2.52 -26.97 -12.21
C VAL A 452 3.27 -27.31 -10.93
N PHE A 453 3.53 -26.32 -10.07
CA PHE A 453 4.26 -26.55 -8.83
C PHE A 453 3.44 -27.33 -7.81
N ASP A 454 2.13 -27.11 -7.71
CA ASP A 454 1.26 -27.90 -6.83
C ASP A 454 1.33 -29.41 -7.16
N TYR A 455 1.28 -29.74 -8.46
CA TYR A 455 1.44 -31.11 -8.91
C TYR A 455 2.86 -31.65 -8.65
N LEU A 456 3.91 -30.88 -8.97
CA LEU A 456 5.30 -31.30 -8.75
C LEU A 456 5.62 -31.54 -7.27
N LEU A 457 5.19 -30.65 -6.39
CA LEU A 457 5.37 -30.78 -4.94
C LEU A 457 4.65 -32.02 -4.42
N THR A 458 3.46 -32.32 -4.93
CA THR A 458 2.75 -33.57 -4.60
C THR A 458 3.54 -34.81 -5.01
N GLN A 459 4.26 -34.77 -6.13
CA GLN A 459 5.14 -35.88 -6.54
C GLN A 459 6.40 -35.98 -5.68
N ILE A 460 7.04 -34.85 -5.36
CA ILE A 460 8.25 -34.79 -4.51
C ILE A 460 7.96 -35.29 -3.09
N GLN A 461 6.79 -34.96 -2.54
CA GLN A 461 6.36 -35.44 -1.23
C GLN A 461 6.15 -36.96 -1.18
N ARG A 462 5.99 -37.62 -2.35
CA ARG A 462 5.82 -39.07 -2.46
C ARG A 462 7.11 -39.79 -2.85
N TYR A 463 8.00 -39.13 -3.61
CA TYR A 463 9.16 -39.74 -4.25
C TYR A 463 10.44 -38.89 -4.10
N ASP A 464 11.32 -39.28 -3.18
CA ASP A 464 12.56 -38.54 -2.87
C ASP A 464 13.60 -38.58 -3.99
N ASN A 465 13.64 -39.69 -4.72
CA ASN A 465 14.57 -39.88 -5.85
C ASN A 465 14.33 -38.88 -7.00
N LEU A 466 13.16 -38.26 -7.05
CA LEU A 466 12.76 -37.29 -8.06
C LEU A 466 13.31 -35.87 -7.79
N ILE A 467 13.78 -35.59 -6.57
CA ILE A 467 14.26 -34.26 -6.14
C ILE A 467 15.37 -33.75 -7.07
N GLY A 468 16.42 -34.54 -7.30
CA GLY A 468 17.55 -34.14 -8.15
C GLY A 468 17.14 -33.78 -9.59
N PRO A 469 16.49 -34.70 -10.33
CA PRO A 469 15.98 -34.42 -11.68
C PRO A 469 15.04 -33.23 -11.77
N VAL A 470 14.15 -33.02 -10.79
CA VAL A 470 13.25 -31.85 -10.77
C VAL A 470 14.03 -30.57 -10.57
N VAL A 471 14.90 -30.51 -9.57
CA VAL A 471 15.74 -29.33 -9.31
C VAL A 471 16.53 -28.94 -10.56
N ASP A 472 17.07 -29.89 -11.31
CA ASP A 472 17.78 -29.59 -12.55
C ASP A 472 16.85 -29.14 -13.70
N ALA A 473 15.63 -29.69 -13.77
CA ALA A 473 14.63 -29.33 -14.78
C ALA A 473 14.09 -27.90 -14.58
N LEU A 474 14.07 -27.40 -13.34
CA LEU A 474 13.62 -26.04 -12.99
C LEU A 474 14.58 -24.93 -13.42
N LYS A 475 15.70 -25.26 -14.10
CA LYS A 475 16.65 -24.25 -14.61
C LYS A 475 16.03 -23.22 -15.55
N TYR A 476 14.99 -23.60 -16.29
CA TYR A 476 14.36 -22.76 -17.33
C TYR A 476 13.13 -21.99 -16.86
N LEU A 477 12.95 -21.82 -15.54
CA LEU A 477 11.87 -21.02 -14.97
C LEU A 477 12.10 -19.51 -15.17
N THR A 478 10.99 -18.78 -15.26
CA THR A 478 10.92 -17.31 -15.17
C THR A 478 11.01 -16.83 -13.73
N SER A 479 11.35 -15.55 -13.54
CA SER A 479 11.48 -14.92 -12.21
C SER A 479 10.18 -15.00 -11.39
N VAL A 480 9.01 -14.74 -12.00
CA VAL A 480 7.69 -14.93 -11.34
C VAL A 480 7.51 -16.38 -10.88
N SER A 481 7.95 -17.34 -11.69
CA SER A 481 7.77 -18.76 -11.38
C SER A 481 8.65 -19.19 -10.21
N TYR A 482 9.86 -18.64 -10.05
CA TYR A 482 10.68 -18.88 -8.85
C TYR A 482 10.02 -18.33 -7.58
N ASP A 483 9.40 -17.16 -7.65
CA ASP A 483 8.69 -16.55 -6.52
C ASP A 483 7.38 -17.29 -6.18
N MET A 484 6.62 -17.68 -7.20
CA MET A 484 5.45 -18.55 -7.04
C MET A 484 5.81 -19.91 -6.45
N LEU A 485 6.99 -20.46 -6.78
CA LEU A 485 7.49 -21.70 -6.21
C LEU A 485 7.74 -21.57 -4.70
N SER A 486 8.31 -20.46 -4.22
CA SER A 486 8.42 -20.18 -2.78
C SER A 486 7.06 -20.20 -2.10
N PHE A 487 6.08 -19.52 -2.70
CA PHE A 487 4.71 -19.49 -2.20
C PHE A 487 4.10 -20.90 -2.12
N CYS A 488 4.20 -21.70 -3.20
CA CYS A 488 3.68 -23.07 -3.22
C CYS A 488 4.39 -23.98 -2.20
N ILE A 489 5.68 -23.78 -1.92
CA ILE A 489 6.39 -24.52 -0.86
C ILE A 489 5.81 -24.18 0.51
N ILE A 490 5.59 -22.89 0.81
CA ILE A 490 4.99 -22.45 2.08
C ILE A 490 3.57 -23.00 2.22
N GLU A 491 2.75 -22.90 1.18
CA GLU A 491 1.39 -23.44 1.16
C GLU A 491 1.37 -24.96 1.39
N ALA A 492 2.29 -25.69 0.77
CA ALA A 492 2.41 -27.14 0.94
C ALA A 492 2.83 -27.55 2.36
N ILE A 493 3.68 -26.77 3.04
CA ILE A 493 4.10 -27.00 4.44
C ILE A 493 3.00 -26.58 5.43
N ALA A 494 2.22 -25.56 5.08
CA ALA A 494 1.13 -25.04 5.91
C ALA A 494 -0.14 -25.92 5.88
N ASN A 495 -0.21 -26.95 5.03
CA ASN A 495 -1.40 -27.80 4.92
C ASN A 495 -1.71 -28.52 6.25
N PRO A 496 -2.88 -28.26 6.88
CA PRO A 496 -3.24 -28.85 8.17
C PRO A 496 -3.72 -30.30 8.07
N GLU A 497 -4.09 -30.79 6.88
CA GLU A 497 -4.59 -32.16 6.69
C GLU A 497 -3.49 -33.22 6.80
N LYS A 498 -2.22 -32.80 6.77
CA LYS A 498 -1.07 -33.71 6.81
C LYS A 498 -0.41 -33.72 8.17
N ASP A 499 -0.39 -34.88 8.80
CA ASP A 499 0.33 -35.08 10.04
C ASP A 499 1.84 -34.93 9.83
N ARG A 500 2.43 -34.07 10.67
CA ARG A 500 3.86 -33.76 10.68
C ARG A 500 4.69 -34.85 11.35
N MET A 501 4.04 -35.64 12.17
CA MET A 501 4.59 -36.81 12.85
C MET A 501 4.08 -38.07 12.18
N LYS A 502 4.92 -39.11 12.13
CA LYS A 502 4.43 -40.46 11.78
C LYS A 502 3.42 -40.93 12.82
N THR A 503 2.58 -41.89 12.44
CA THR A 503 1.60 -42.58 13.31
C THR A 503 2.20 -43.08 14.62
N ASP A 504 3.50 -43.36 14.64
CA ASP A 504 4.23 -43.85 15.81
C ASP A 504 4.63 -42.74 16.80
N ASN A 505 4.35 -41.46 16.51
CA ASN A 505 4.75 -40.27 17.28
C ASN A 505 6.25 -40.14 17.62
N MET A 506 7.12 -41.00 17.07
CA MET A 506 8.56 -41.03 17.35
C MET A 506 9.41 -40.32 16.30
N ASN A 507 8.92 -40.22 15.07
CA ASN A 507 9.69 -39.72 13.92
C ASN A 507 8.88 -38.69 13.14
N ILE A 508 9.60 -37.72 12.57
CA ILE A 508 9.06 -36.75 11.62
C ILE A 508 8.60 -37.49 10.35
N SER A 509 7.50 -37.02 9.77
CA SER A 509 6.93 -37.58 8.54
C SER A 509 7.90 -37.47 7.37
N LEU A 510 7.99 -38.54 6.57
CA LEU A 510 8.93 -38.62 5.44
C LEU A 510 8.65 -37.51 4.42
N TRP A 511 7.38 -37.25 4.11
CA TRP A 511 6.98 -36.19 3.16
C TRP A 511 7.52 -34.80 3.53
N LEU A 512 7.61 -34.49 4.83
CA LEU A 512 8.11 -33.21 5.32
C LEU A 512 9.65 -33.13 5.19
N GLN A 513 10.34 -34.24 5.43
CA GLN A 513 11.78 -34.36 5.21
C GLN A 513 12.14 -34.19 3.73
N SER A 514 11.40 -34.86 2.84
CA SER A 514 11.56 -34.75 1.38
C SER A 514 11.36 -33.32 0.89
N LEU A 515 10.31 -32.67 1.40
CA LEU A 515 9.97 -31.30 1.05
C LEU A 515 11.01 -30.29 1.58
N ALA A 516 11.50 -30.47 2.81
CA ALA A 516 12.56 -29.65 3.38
C ALA A 516 13.88 -29.80 2.60
N ASN A 517 14.27 -31.04 2.23
CA ASN A 517 15.45 -31.30 1.41
C ASN A 517 15.33 -30.66 0.02
N PHE A 518 14.14 -30.75 -0.61
CA PHE A 518 13.85 -30.07 -1.87
C PHE A 518 13.96 -28.54 -1.76
N ALA A 519 13.37 -27.95 -0.70
CA ALA A 519 13.45 -26.52 -0.44
C ALA A 519 14.90 -26.05 -0.26
N GLY A 520 15.70 -26.78 0.53
CA GLY A 520 17.13 -26.50 0.71
C GLY A 520 17.93 -26.61 -0.60
N ALA A 521 17.66 -27.62 -1.43
CA ALA A 521 18.32 -27.81 -2.72
C ALA A 521 18.01 -26.67 -3.71
N ILE A 522 16.75 -26.20 -3.78
CA ILE A 522 16.37 -25.06 -4.60
C ILE A 522 17.00 -23.77 -4.10
N CYS A 523 16.90 -23.51 -2.79
CA CYS A 523 17.46 -22.30 -2.19
C CYS A 523 18.98 -22.24 -2.40
N ARG A 524 19.67 -23.37 -2.37
CA ARG A 524 21.10 -23.41 -2.72
C ARG A 524 21.36 -23.04 -4.19
N LYS A 525 20.57 -23.57 -5.13
CA LYS A 525 20.87 -23.53 -6.57
C LYS A 525 20.37 -22.27 -7.29
N TYR A 526 19.21 -21.77 -6.91
CA TYR A 526 18.52 -20.68 -7.61
C TYR A 526 18.34 -19.45 -6.72
N GLN A 527 18.10 -18.29 -7.33
CA GLN A 527 17.80 -17.03 -6.63
C GLN A 527 16.31 -16.97 -6.32
N VAL A 528 15.93 -17.65 -5.25
CA VAL A 528 14.56 -17.76 -4.77
C VAL A 528 14.38 -16.86 -3.56
N GLU A 529 13.20 -16.25 -3.42
CA GLU A 529 12.86 -15.40 -2.28
C GLU A 529 12.81 -16.23 -0.99
N LEU A 530 13.68 -15.92 -0.03
CA LEU A 530 13.80 -16.65 1.24
C LEU A 530 12.99 -16.01 2.37
N SER A 531 12.67 -14.73 2.25
CA SER A 531 12.07 -13.93 3.32
C SER A 531 10.75 -14.51 3.80
N GLY A 532 9.86 -14.90 2.88
CA GLY A 532 8.59 -15.54 3.23
C GLY A 532 8.77 -16.90 3.93
N LEU A 533 9.77 -17.70 3.51
CA LEU A 533 10.05 -19.01 4.09
C LEU A 533 10.58 -18.88 5.53
N LEU A 534 11.54 -17.97 5.74
CA LEU A 534 12.14 -17.72 7.05
C LEU A 534 11.13 -17.06 8.01
N GLN A 535 10.31 -16.14 7.51
CA GLN A 535 9.22 -15.53 8.28
C GLN A 535 8.17 -16.58 8.68
N TYR A 536 7.82 -17.52 7.78
CA TYR A 536 6.94 -18.62 8.11
C TYR A 536 7.49 -19.44 9.27
N VAL A 537 8.76 -19.86 9.22
CA VAL A 537 9.40 -20.60 10.33
C VAL A 537 9.39 -19.77 11.61
N ALA A 538 9.75 -18.48 11.56
CA ALA A 538 9.72 -17.61 12.73
C ALA A 538 8.32 -17.53 13.36
N ASN A 539 7.27 -17.46 12.53
CA ASN A 539 5.89 -17.42 13.01
C ASN A 539 5.45 -18.77 13.62
N GLN A 540 5.87 -19.90 13.06
CA GLN A 540 5.58 -21.23 13.63
C GLN A 540 6.32 -21.47 14.94
N LEU A 541 7.56 -20.98 15.07
CA LEU A 541 8.31 -21.03 16.32
C LEU A 541 7.67 -20.15 17.40
N LYS A 542 7.20 -18.95 17.05
CA LYS A 542 6.39 -18.12 17.96
C LYS A 542 5.12 -18.84 18.44
N ALA A 543 4.55 -19.70 17.60
CA ALA A 543 3.39 -20.54 17.95
C ALA A 543 3.76 -21.83 18.70
N GLY A 544 5.04 -22.03 19.06
CA GLY A 544 5.52 -23.19 19.82
C GLY A 544 5.66 -24.48 19.03
N LYS A 545 5.52 -24.46 17.69
CA LYS A 545 5.61 -25.66 16.84
C LYS A 545 7.06 -25.93 16.42
N SER A 546 7.73 -26.84 17.13
CA SER A 546 9.14 -27.21 16.88
C SER A 546 9.37 -28.03 15.60
N THR A 547 8.36 -28.73 15.08
CA THR A 547 8.52 -29.64 13.93
C THR A 547 9.01 -28.96 12.65
N ASP A 548 8.73 -27.66 12.50
CA ASP A 548 9.09 -26.89 11.30
C ASP A 548 10.55 -26.43 11.29
N LEU A 549 11.31 -26.65 12.39
CA LEU A 549 12.75 -26.41 12.46
C LEU A 549 13.52 -27.20 11.40
N ILE A 550 13.00 -28.36 10.98
CA ILE A 550 13.63 -29.17 9.93
C ILE A 550 13.78 -28.42 8.62
N LEU A 551 12.85 -27.51 8.30
CA LEU A 551 12.91 -26.67 7.11
C LEU A 551 14.09 -25.69 7.19
N LEU A 552 14.22 -25.00 8.33
CA LEU A 552 15.33 -24.09 8.57
C LEU A 552 16.66 -24.84 8.56
N ARG A 553 16.71 -26.03 9.17
CA ARG A 553 17.89 -26.91 9.17
C ARG A 553 18.36 -27.19 7.75
N GLU A 554 17.51 -27.75 6.90
CA GLU A 554 17.89 -28.12 5.53
C GLU A 554 18.28 -26.90 4.68
N VAL A 555 17.59 -25.77 4.84
CA VAL A 555 17.95 -24.52 4.14
C VAL A 555 19.33 -24.03 4.58
N VAL A 556 19.60 -23.96 5.88
CA VAL A 556 20.89 -23.52 6.42
C VAL A 556 22.00 -24.49 5.99
N LEU A 557 21.84 -25.80 6.19
CA LEU A 557 22.81 -26.82 5.82
C LEU A 557 23.19 -26.72 4.33
N LYS A 558 22.20 -26.71 3.43
CA LYS A 558 22.44 -26.69 1.98
C LYS A 558 23.00 -25.35 1.50
N MET A 559 22.58 -24.22 2.05
CA MET A 559 23.05 -22.90 1.60
C MET A 559 24.40 -22.51 2.19
N ALA A 560 24.68 -22.91 3.43
CA ALA A 560 25.96 -22.68 4.09
C ALA A 560 27.04 -23.64 3.57
N GLY A 561 26.66 -24.87 3.22
CA GLY A 561 27.62 -25.95 2.92
C GLY A 561 28.36 -26.45 4.16
N ILE A 562 27.77 -26.24 5.33
CA ILE A 562 28.28 -26.75 6.60
C ILE A 562 27.63 -28.12 6.80
N GLU A 563 28.33 -29.18 6.42
CA GLU A 563 27.91 -30.54 6.76
C GLU A 563 28.34 -30.85 8.19
N ILE A 564 27.40 -31.36 8.99
CA ILE A 564 27.70 -31.84 10.35
C ILE A 564 28.34 -33.21 10.18
N SER A 565 29.66 -33.29 10.30
CA SER A 565 30.34 -34.58 10.42
C SER A 565 30.15 -35.07 11.85
N GLU A 566 29.30 -36.07 12.02
CA GLU A 566 29.15 -36.80 13.28
C GLU A 566 30.40 -37.66 13.59
N GLU A 567 31.16 -38.03 12.54
CA GLU A 567 32.39 -38.82 12.63
C GLU A 567 33.58 -38.01 12.10
N ILE A 568 34.25 -37.27 12.99
CA ILE A 568 35.51 -36.57 12.68
C ILE A 568 36.65 -37.41 13.23
N THR A 569 37.66 -37.74 12.42
CA THR A 569 38.86 -38.44 12.92
C THR A 569 39.69 -37.54 13.82
N ASN A 570 40.45 -38.12 14.76
CA ASN A 570 41.31 -37.33 15.65
C ASN A 570 42.28 -36.42 14.87
N ASP A 571 42.83 -36.91 13.76
CA ASP A 571 43.71 -36.11 12.88
C ASP A 571 42.98 -34.91 12.25
N GLN A 572 41.69 -35.07 11.90
CA GLN A 572 40.87 -33.96 11.40
C GLN A 572 40.53 -32.96 12.51
N LEU A 573 40.28 -33.43 13.73
CA LEU A 573 40.08 -32.59 14.91
C LEU A 573 41.33 -31.75 15.24
N GLU A 574 42.52 -32.37 15.19
CA GLU A 574 43.79 -31.66 15.35
C GLU A 574 44.04 -30.66 14.22
N ALA A 575 43.73 -31.03 12.98
CA ALA A 575 43.81 -30.11 11.85
C ALA A 575 42.85 -28.92 11.98
N MET A 576 41.65 -29.13 12.54
CA MET A 576 40.68 -28.06 12.82
C MET A 576 41.13 -27.11 13.93
N ALA A 577 41.95 -27.59 14.87
CA ALA A 577 42.58 -26.78 15.92
C ALA A 577 43.85 -26.05 15.45
N GLY A 578 44.34 -26.33 14.24
CA GLY A 578 45.51 -25.70 13.63
C GLY A 578 45.25 -24.30 13.06
N GLY A 579 46.29 -23.74 12.42
CA GLY A 579 46.20 -22.44 11.73
C GLY A 579 45.25 -22.47 10.52
N GLU A 580 44.91 -21.30 9.96
CA GLU A 580 43.88 -21.18 8.93
C GLU A 580 44.09 -22.10 7.71
N LEU A 581 45.34 -22.28 7.27
CA LEU A 581 45.70 -23.18 6.17
C LEU A 581 45.47 -24.65 6.54
N VAL A 582 45.88 -25.06 7.74
CA VAL A 582 45.70 -26.43 8.24
C VAL A 582 44.22 -26.75 8.44
N ARG A 583 43.45 -25.78 8.96
CA ARG A 583 42.00 -25.90 9.11
C ARG A 583 41.28 -25.99 7.76
N GLN A 584 41.76 -25.27 6.74
CA GLN A 584 41.24 -25.39 5.38
C GLN A 584 41.52 -26.79 4.82
N GLU A 585 42.73 -27.33 4.98
CA GLU A 585 43.06 -28.69 4.53
C GLU A 585 42.30 -29.78 5.31
N GLY A 586 42.16 -29.62 6.62
CA GLY A 586 41.32 -30.51 7.46
C GLY A 586 39.82 -30.43 7.14
N SER A 587 39.34 -29.27 6.67
CA SER A 587 37.94 -29.08 6.24
C SER A 587 37.68 -29.49 4.78
N ASN A 588 38.73 -29.59 3.96
CA ASN A 588 38.62 -29.78 2.50
C ASN A 588 38.08 -31.16 2.09
N PHE A 589 38.07 -32.15 2.98
CA PHE A 589 37.60 -33.50 2.65
C PHE A 589 36.08 -33.63 2.51
N SER A 590 35.30 -32.77 3.18
CA SER A 590 33.83 -32.82 3.18
C SER A 590 33.14 -31.53 2.73
N GLN A 591 33.82 -30.38 2.72
CA GLN A 591 33.17 -29.12 2.33
C GLN A 591 32.89 -29.04 0.83
N VAL A 592 31.63 -28.80 0.48
CA VAL A 592 31.24 -28.59 -0.90
C VAL A 592 31.78 -27.25 -1.40
N ARG A 593 32.75 -27.29 -2.32
CA ARG A 593 33.29 -26.11 -3.00
C ARG A 593 32.13 -25.29 -3.63
N ASN A 594 32.15 -23.96 -3.46
CA ASN A 594 31.21 -22.95 -4.00
C ASN A 594 29.90 -22.61 -3.23
N THR A 595 29.87 -22.55 -1.89
CA THR A 595 28.69 -22.06 -1.14
C THR A 595 28.73 -20.59 -0.69
N LYS A 596 29.84 -19.87 -0.93
CA LYS A 596 29.99 -18.47 -0.46
C LYS A 596 28.88 -17.53 -0.96
N LYS A 597 28.40 -17.67 -2.20
CA LYS A 597 27.32 -16.82 -2.75
C LYS A 597 25.94 -17.13 -2.17
N SER A 598 25.65 -18.41 -1.91
CA SER A 598 24.38 -18.81 -1.29
C SER A 598 24.37 -18.43 0.19
N SER A 599 25.49 -18.60 0.90
CA SER A 599 25.59 -18.23 2.31
C SER A 599 25.52 -16.71 2.54
N THR A 600 26.15 -15.89 1.68
CA THR A 600 25.97 -14.43 1.75
C THR A 600 24.53 -14.04 1.51
N ARG A 601 23.84 -14.65 0.54
CA ARG A 601 22.43 -14.35 0.28
C ARG A 601 21.52 -14.70 1.47
N LEU A 602 21.74 -15.86 2.09
CA LEU A 602 21.02 -16.24 3.30
C LEU A 602 21.27 -15.22 4.43
N LYS A 603 22.51 -14.79 4.59
CA LYS A 603 22.87 -13.77 5.58
C LYS A 603 22.20 -12.42 5.29
N ASP A 604 22.24 -11.94 4.05
CA ASP A 604 21.67 -10.64 3.66
C ASP A 604 20.15 -10.64 3.89
N THR A 605 19.45 -11.71 3.49
CA THR A 605 18.00 -11.85 3.74
C THR A 605 17.63 -11.91 5.22
N LEU A 606 18.43 -12.55 6.07
CA LEU A 606 18.22 -12.58 7.51
C LEU A 606 18.43 -11.22 8.19
N LEU A 607 19.34 -10.40 7.64
CA LEU A 607 19.64 -9.05 8.14
C LEU A 607 18.65 -8.01 7.64
N GLU A 608 18.26 -8.05 6.36
CA GLU A 608 17.31 -7.09 5.76
C GLU A 608 15.92 -7.10 6.43
N HIS A 609 15.50 -8.27 6.94
CA HIS A 609 14.20 -8.45 7.59
C HIS A 609 14.26 -8.53 9.12
N ASP A 610 15.41 -8.22 9.75
CA ASP A 610 15.62 -8.31 11.21
C ASP A 610 15.25 -9.69 11.83
N LEU A 611 15.31 -10.74 11.01
CA LEU A 611 14.95 -12.10 11.40
C LEU A 611 16.07 -12.82 12.13
N ALA A 612 17.33 -12.40 11.96
CA ALA A 612 18.49 -13.04 12.56
C ALA A 612 18.38 -13.18 14.09
N LEU A 613 18.20 -12.05 14.81
CA LEU A 613 18.09 -12.06 16.27
C LEU A 613 16.80 -12.76 16.73
N SER A 614 15.70 -12.49 16.03
CA SER A 614 14.39 -13.05 16.32
C SER A 614 14.41 -14.58 16.26
N LEU A 615 14.95 -15.16 15.19
CA LEU A 615 15.07 -16.61 15.04
C LEU A 615 16.02 -17.21 16.09
N CYS A 616 17.17 -16.59 16.36
CA CYS A 616 18.09 -17.08 17.40
C CYS A 616 17.44 -17.13 18.79
N LEU A 617 16.67 -16.09 19.15
CA LEU A 617 15.94 -16.06 20.42
C LEU A 617 14.83 -17.10 20.47
N LEU A 618 14.03 -17.22 19.41
CA LEU A 618 12.94 -18.19 19.34
C LEU A 618 13.45 -19.62 19.38
N MET A 619 14.57 -19.92 18.72
CA MET A 619 15.21 -21.23 18.78
C MET A 619 15.75 -21.53 20.18
N ALA A 620 16.40 -20.56 20.84
CA ALA A 620 16.88 -20.74 22.22
C ALA A 620 15.72 -20.98 23.19
N GLN A 621 14.61 -20.24 23.05
CA GLN A 621 13.40 -20.44 23.83
C GLN A 621 12.75 -21.80 23.55
N GLN A 622 12.70 -22.22 22.29
CA GLN A 622 12.14 -23.51 21.91
C GLN A 622 12.99 -24.66 22.45
N ARG A 623 14.32 -24.52 22.47
CA ARG A 623 15.23 -25.50 23.08
C ARG A 623 14.93 -25.74 24.55
N ASP A 624 14.74 -24.66 25.31
CA ASP A 624 14.35 -24.79 26.71
C ASP A 624 12.91 -25.33 26.83
N SER A 625 12.01 -24.93 25.95
CA SER A 625 10.61 -25.38 25.95
C SER A 625 10.44 -26.85 25.59
N THR A 626 11.24 -27.42 24.69
CA THR A 626 11.20 -28.86 24.36
C THR A 626 11.63 -29.73 25.54
N VAL A 627 12.49 -29.20 26.41
CA VAL A 627 12.95 -29.89 27.63
C VAL A 627 11.98 -29.70 28.81
N PHE A 628 11.39 -28.51 28.95
CA PHE A 628 10.67 -28.12 30.18
C PHE A 628 9.15 -27.90 30.03
N ALA A 629 8.62 -27.70 28.81
CA ALA A 629 7.26 -27.17 28.60
C ALA A 629 6.29 -28.09 27.83
N GLU A 630 6.75 -29.15 27.17
CA GLU A 630 5.86 -30.04 26.39
C GLU A 630 5.50 -31.35 27.12
N ASP A 631 4.24 -31.78 26.95
CA ASP A 631 3.56 -32.89 27.63
C ASP A 631 4.42 -34.11 28.03
N ALA A 632 4.14 -34.66 29.21
CA ALA A 632 4.72 -35.89 29.76
C ALA A 632 4.61 -37.15 28.87
N ASN A 633 3.93 -37.06 27.72
CA ASN A 633 3.66 -38.14 26.79
C ASN A 633 4.58 -38.19 25.55
N LYS A 634 5.53 -37.25 25.37
CA LYS A 634 6.48 -37.31 24.25
C LYS A 634 7.66 -38.25 24.56
N HIS A 635 7.98 -39.16 23.64
CA HIS A 635 9.10 -40.10 23.83
C HIS A 635 10.46 -39.39 23.89
N LEU A 636 11.32 -39.79 24.83
CA LEU A 636 12.66 -39.22 25.05
C LEU A 636 13.55 -39.19 23.79
N LYS A 637 13.41 -40.20 22.91
CA LYS A 637 14.15 -40.26 21.64
C LYS A 637 13.76 -39.14 20.66
N LEU A 638 12.51 -38.70 20.69
CA LEU A 638 12.05 -37.56 19.91
C LEU A 638 12.57 -36.25 20.51
N VAL A 639 12.51 -36.11 21.84
CA VAL A 639 13.05 -34.95 22.55
C VAL A 639 14.55 -34.80 22.28
N GLY A 640 15.33 -35.89 22.33
CA GLY A 640 16.74 -35.89 21.94
C GLY A 640 16.96 -35.43 20.51
N LYS A 641 16.20 -35.97 19.54
CA LYS A 641 16.29 -35.53 18.14
C LYS A 641 15.93 -34.06 17.93
N LEU A 642 14.93 -33.53 18.65
CA LEU A 642 14.54 -32.13 18.56
C LEU A 642 15.56 -31.22 19.25
N PHE A 643 16.15 -31.67 20.35
CA PHE A 643 17.21 -30.96 21.06
C PHE A 643 18.49 -30.87 20.23
N ASP A 644 18.88 -31.95 19.54
CA ASP A 644 20.04 -31.97 18.65
C ASP A 644 19.81 -31.11 17.40
N GLN A 645 18.55 -30.97 16.94
CA GLN A 645 18.20 -30.06 15.84
C GLN A 645 18.48 -28.58 16.17
N ASP A 646 18.60 -28.19 17.44
CA ASP A 646 18.95 -26.83 17.86
C ASP A 646 20.45 -26.50 17.72
N GLU A 647 21.30 -27.45 17.29
CA GLU A 647 22.69 -27.17 16.86
C GLU A 647 22.77 -26.19 15.68
N ILE A 648 21.66 -25.91 14.99
CA ILE A 648 21.55 -24.82 14.00
C ILE A 648 22.01 -23.48 14.60
N ILE A 649 21.80 -23.23 15.90
CA ILE A 649 22.29 -22.01 16.59
C ILE A 649 23.82 -21.91 16.47
N MET A 650 24.54 -23.02 16.62
CA MET A 650 26.00 -23.07 16.45
C MET A 650 26.41 -22.82 14.99
N GLN A 651 25.62 -23.28 14.02
CA GLN A 651 25.86 -23.00 12.60
C GLN A 651 25.62 -21.52 12.24
N LEU A 652 24.57 -20.90 12.79
CA LEU A 652 24.31 -19.46 12.64
C LEU A 652 25.41 -18.62 13.33
N GLU A 653 25.98 -19.09 14.44
CA GLU A 653 27.17 -18.52 15.09
C GLU A 653 28.45 -18.66 14.22
N GLN A 654 28.60 -19.74 13.46
CA GLN A 654 29.70 -19.93 12.50
C GLN A 654 29.54 -19.05 11.24
N LEU A 655 28.30 -18.79 10.82
CA LEU A 655 27.95 -17.93 9.68
C LEU A 655 28.07 -16.41 9.97
N ASN A 656 28.53 -16.00 11.15
CA ASN A 656 28.58 -14.60 11.59
C ASN A 656 27.20 -13.89 11.50
N ILE A 657 26.09 -14.64 11.64
CA ILE A 657 24.71 -14.12 11.60
C ILE A 657 24.33 -13.52 12.96
N ASN A 658 24.85 -14.08 14.05
CA ASN A 658 25.04 -13.33 15.28
C ASN A 658 26.19 -12.37 15.00
N GLY A 659 25.85 -11.14 14.59
CA GLY A 659 26.82 -10.11 14.21
C GLY A 659 28.01 -10.08 15.16
N LYS A 660 29.17 -9.60 14.66
CA LYS A 660 30.39 -9.42 15.47
C LYS A 660 30.05 -8.87 16.86
N ASP A 661 29.08 -7.97 16.94
CA ASP A 661 28.57 -7.34 18.15
C ASP A 661 28.06 -8.33 19.20
N PHE A 662 27.24 -9.34 18.88
CA PHE A 662 26.78 -10.30 19.91
C PHE A 662 27.93 -11.19 20.40
N ARG A 663 28.82 -11.64 19.51
CA ARG A 663 30.02 -12.40 19.92
C ARG A 663 30.96 -11.54 20.76
N ILE A 664 31.12 -10.26 20.42
CA ILE A 664 31.88 -9.29 21.19
C ILE A 664 31.22 -9.09 22.57
N ILE A 665 29.91 -8.91 22.63
CA ILE A 665 29.17 -8.73 23.89
C ILE A 665 29.27 -10.00 24.74
N LYS A 666 29.08 -11.19 24.16
CA LYS A 666 29.26 -12.48 24.83
C LYS A 666 30.69 -12.61 25.34
N ASN A 667 31.72 -12.32 24.54
CA ASN A 667 33.12 -12.39 24.98
C ASN A 667 33.47 -11.32 26.02
N ILE A 668 32.82 -10.15 25.99
CA ILE A 668 33.02 -9.09 26.98
C ILE A 668 32.30 -9.45 28.29
N TYR A 669 31.11 -10.04 28.26
CA TYR A 669 30.25 -10.27 29.43
C TYR A 669 30.26 -11.69 30.00
N TRP A 670 30.64 -12.70 29.23
CA TRP A 670 30.74 -14.10 29.67
C TRP A 670 32.15 -14.39 30.21
N GLU A 671 32.24 -15.15 31.31
CA GLU A 671 33.50 -15.56 31.97
C GLU A 671 34.44 -14.43 32.43
N GLN A 672 33.91 -13.26 32.76
CA GLN A 672 34.73 -12.14 33.22
C GLN A 672 35.52 -12.47 34.50
N THR A 673 36.76 -11.99 34.56
CA THR A 673 37.56 -11.95 35.78
C THR A 673 37.89 -10.49 36.14
N ALA A 674 37.95 -10.18 37.43
CA ALA A 674 38.35 -8.88 37.94
C ALA A 674 39.31 -9.00 39.11
N ALA A 675 40.25 -8.07 39.20
CA ALA A 675 41.18 -7.90 40.31
C ALA A 675 41.13 -6.45 40.78
N MET A 676 41.18 -6.23 42.09
CA MET A 676 41.23 -4.88 42.67
C MET A 676 42.68 -4.43 42.78
N ARG A 677 43.00 -3.24 42.26
CA ARG A 677 44.30 -2.61 42.44
C ARG A 677 44.19 -1.50 43.48
N VAL A 678 44.98 -1.58 44.55
CA VAL A 678 45.11 -0.54 45.57
C VAL A 678 46.57 -0.10 45.61
N GLY A 679 46.85 1.12 45.13
CA GLY A 679 48.23 1.57 44.92
C GLY A 679 48.97 0.72 43.89
N ASN A 680 50.09 0.11 44.29
CA ASN A 680 50.90 -0.79 43.45
C ASN A 680 50.53 -2.27 43.62
N GLU A 681 49.65 -2.63 44.55
CA GLU A 681 49.27 -4.02 44.80
C GLU A 681 47.98 -4.36 44.04
N THR A 682 47.96 -5.52 43.39
CA THR A 682 46.80 -6.03 42.66
C THR A 682 46.37 -7.36 43.29
N SER A 683 45.08 -7.49 43.62
CA SER A 683 44.53 -8.72 44.17
C SER A 683 44.56 -9.88 43.17
N SER A 684 44.30 -11.10 43.64
CA SER A 684 44.02 -12.21 42.74
C SER A 684 42.77 -11.96 41.89
N PHE A 685 42.75 -12.54 40.69
CA PHE A 685 41.62 -12.46 39.77
C PHE A 685 40.45 -13.31 40.29
N GLN A 686 39.31 -12.69 40.48
CA GLN A 686 38.05 -13.35 40.86
C GLN A 686 37.08 -13.35 39.68
N ARG A 687 36.36 -14.46 39.48
CA ARG A 687 35.37 -14.59 38.40
C ARG A 687 34.07 -13.88 38.77
N ILE A 688 33.64 -12.93 37.94
CA ILE A 688 32.35 -12.23 38.09
C ILE A 688 31.26 -13.14 37.52
N LYS A 689 30.33 -13.57 38.38
CA LYS A 689 29.21 -14.45 37.99
C LYS A 689 27.92 -13.69 37.68
N ARG A 690 27.74 -12.46 38.20
CA ARG A 690 26.53 -11.66 38.06
C ARG A 690 26.89 -10.17 38.01
N GLY A 691 26.08 -9.39 37.30
CA GLY A 691 26.17 -7.92 37.23
C GLY A 691 26.78 -7.40 35.92
N VAL A 692 26.47 -6.14 35.62
CA VAL A 692 27.03 -5.39 34.49
C VAL A 692 28.25 -4.58 34.94
N ARG A 693 29.14 -4.19 34.01
CA ARG A 693 30.39 -3.46 34.32
C ARG A 693 30.11 -1.99 34.55
N GLN A 694 30.26 -1.51 35.79
CA GLN A 694 30.16 -0.08 36.07
C GLN A 694 31.28 0.69 35.34
N GLY A 695 30.89 1.65 34.50
CA GLY A 695 31.82 2.43 33.66
C GLY A 695 31.97 1.93 32.22
N CYS A 696 31.35 0.80 31.85
CA CYS A 696 31.26 0.38 30.45
C CYS A 696 30.08 1.08 29.75
N ASP A 697 30.31 1.64 28.57
CA ASP A 697 29.28 2.37 27.80
C ASP A 697 28.07 1.50 27.45
N LEU A 698 28.26 0.18 27.30
CA LEU A 698 27.18 -0.76 26.96
C LEU A 698 26.36 -1.22 28.18
N SER A 699 26.92 -1.13 29.40
CA SER A 699 26.26 -1.64 30.60
C SER A 699 24.90 -0.97 30.91
N PRO A 700 24.71 0.35 30.73
CA PRO A 700 23.40 1.01 30.92
C PRO A 700 22.32 0.49 29.98
N ASP A 701 22.66 0.23 28.71
CA ASP A 701 21.70 -0.26 27.70
C ASP A 701 21.28 -1.70 28.00
N LEU A 702 22.23 -2.56 28.35
CA LEU A 702 21.96 -3.94 28.78
C LEU A 702 21.09 -3.99 30.03
N PHE A 703 21.36 -3.12 31.00
CA PHE A 703 20.55 -3.02 32.22
C PHE A 703 19.13 -2.52 31.90
N SER A 704 18.99 -1.55 31.00
CA SER A 704 17.68 -1.02 30.58
C SER A 704 16.84 -2.09 29.88
N LEU A 705 17.44 -2.88 28.98
CA LEU A 705 16.79 -4.01 28.31
C LEU A 705 16.32 -5.07 29.33
N TYR A 706 17.20 -5.42 30.27
CA TYR A 706 16.89 -6.40 31.29
C TYR A 706 15.78 -5.92 32.26
N SER A 707 15.77 -4.63 32.61
CA SER A 707 14.72 -4.01 33.41
C SER A 707 13.37 -3.99 32.67
N GLU A 708 13.36 -3.79 31.35
CA GLU A 708 12.13 -3.84 30.55
C GLU A 708 11.47 -5.22 30.62
N ILE A 709 12.25 -6.30 30.52
CA ILE A 709 11.74 -7.68 30.60
C ILE A 709 11.03 -7.94 31.93
N ILE A 710 11.55 -7.41 33.05
CA ILE A 710 10.92 -7.55 34.38
C ILE A 710 9.58 -6.81 34.45
N MET A 711 9.45 -5.71 33.70
CA MET A 711 8.33 -4.78 33.81
C MET A 711 7.21 -5.07 32.79
N GLN A 712 7.45 -5.87 31.74
CA GLN A 712 6.46 -6.25 30.72
C GLN A 712 5.18 -6.88 31.33
N ASN A 713 5.32 -7.68 32.38
CA ASN A 713 4.19 -8.34 33.04
C ASN A 713 3.29 -7.39 33.86
N LEU A 714 3.67 -6.12 34.00
CA LEU A 714 2.93 -5.14 34.81
C LEU A 714 1.84 -4.41 34.03
N GLU A 715 1.76 -4.53 32.70
CA GLU A 715 0.74 -3.85 31.89
C GLU A 715 -0.70 -4.19 32.34
N ASN A 716 -0.91 -5.42 32.82
CA ASN A 716 -2.19 -5.92 33.32
C ASN A 716 -2.49 -5.53 34.79
N CYS A 717 -1.55 -4.87 35.48
CA CYS A 717 -1.69 -4.50 36.88
C CYS A 717 -2.37 -3.13 37.06
N PRO A 718 -3.03 -2.88 38.21
CA PRO A 718 -3.73 -1.62 38.46
C PRO A 718 -2.75 -0.44 38.51
N GLY A 719 -3.06 0.66 37.83
CA GLY A 719 -2.33 1.93 37.86
C GLY A 719 -3.28 3.12 37.86
N ILE A 720 -2.79 4.31 37.51
CA ILE A 720 -3.62 5.53 37.37
C ILE A 720 -4.03 5.72 35.91
N LYS A 721 -5.32 5.91 35.66
CA LYS A 721 -5.83 6.21 34.31
C LYS A 721 -5.64 7.68 33.96
N VAL A 722 -4.84 7.96 32.93
CA VAL A 722 -4.58 9.29 32.38
C VAL A 722 -4.98 9.29 30.91
N GLY A 723 -6.04 10.03 30.55
CA GLY A 723 -6.48 10.14 29.15
C GLY A 723 -6.81 8.79 28.48
N GLY A 724 -7.26 7.80 29.26
CA GLY A 724 -7.56 6.43 28.80
C GLY A 724 -6.42 5.42 28.92
N TYR A 725 -5.19 5.86 29.18
CA TYR A 725 -4.04 4.97 29.36
C TYR A 725 -3.75 4.71 30.84
N ASN A 726 -3.37 3.48 31.16
CA ASN A 726 -3.00 3.07 32.51
C ASN A 726 -1.51 3.35 32.78
N VAL A 727 -1.21 4.23 33.73
CA VAL A 727 0.16 4.57 34.13
C VAL A 727 0.42 3.99 35.51
N ASN A 728 1.25 2.94 35.56
CA ASN A 728 1.58 2.19 36.77
C ASN A 728 3.03 2.38 37.26
N ASN A 729 3.96 2.70 36.36
CA ASN A 729 5.39 2.85 36.69
C ASN A 729 6.07 4.01 35.95
N ILE A 730 7.07 4.62 36.60
CA ILE A 730 7.99 5.61 36.02
C ILE A 730 9.41 5.15 36.36
N ARG A 731 10.28 5.08 35.36
CA ARG A 731 11.57 4.37 35.48
C ARG A 731 12.72 5.26 35.04
N TYR A 732 13.78 5.28 35.84
CA TYR A 732 15.07 5.86 35.46
C TYR A 732 16.19 4.96 35.98
N ALA A 733 16.78 4.16 35.10
CA ALA A 733 17.73 3.12 35.48
C ALA A 733 17.17 2.22 36.62
N ASP A 734 17.83 2.17 37.77
CA ASP A 734 17.42 1.41 38.96
C ASP A 734 16.34 2.13 39.79
N ASP A 735 16.22 3.45 39.67
CA ASP A 735 15.24 4.27 40.39
C ASP A 735 13.84 4.14 39.74
N THR A 736 13.09 3.14 40.19
CA THR A 736 11.70 2.86 39.76
C THR A 736 10.67 3.42 40.75
N VAL A 737 9.67 4.11 40.22
CA VAL A 737 8.51 4.62 40.96
C VAL A 737 7.26 3.86 40.53
N LEU A 738 6.57 3.25 41.50
CA LEU A 738 5.29 2.58 41.29
C LEU A 738 4.15 3.49 41.74
N ILE A 739 3.07 3.53 40.96
CA ILE A 739 1.95 4.44 41.18
C ILE A 739 0.63 3.68 41.03
N ALA A 740 -0.25 3.81 42.02
CA ALA A 740 -1.61 3.25 42.00
C ALA A 740 -2.61 4.21 42.65
N GLU A 741 -3.89 4.02 42.36
CA GLU A 741 -4.99 4.82 42.91
C GLU A 741 -5.29 4.52 44.39
N ASN A 742 -5.01 3.29 44.82
CA ASN A 742 -5.32 2.79 46.16
C ASN A 742 -4.20 1.91 46.72
N LYS A 743 -4.26 1.67 48.04
CA LYS A 743 -3.28 0.87 48.79
C LYS A 743 -3.16 -0.55 48.24
N ASP A 744 -4.28 -1.20 47.99
CA ASP A 744 -4.32 -2.61 47.56
C ASP A 744 -3.72 -2.79 46.16
N GLY A 745 -3.97 -1.84 45.26
CA GLY A 745 -3.36 -1.81 43.93
C GLY A 745 -1.84 -1.61 44.01
N LEU A 746 -1.37 -0.73 44.90
CA LEU A 746 0.06 -0.53 45.11
C LEU A 746 0.74 -1.78 45.68
N GLN A 747 0.11 -2.46 46.64
CA GLN A 747 0.64 -3.72 47.19
C GLN A 747 0.69 -4.83 46.14
N LYS A 748 -0.35 -4.96 45.29
CA LYS A 748 -0.36 -5.93 44.19
C LYS A 748 0.76 -5.65 43.18
N LEU A 749 0.91 -4.40 42.75
CA LEU A 749 2.01 -4.00 41.86
C LEU A 749 3.37 -4.36 42.44
N LEU A 750 3.58 -4.03 43.72
CA LEU A 750 4.84 -4.27 44.39
C LEU A 750 5.15 -5.77 44.51
N ASN A 751 4.17 -6.59 44.86
CA ASN A 751 4.31 -8.05 44.93
C ASN A 751 4.68 -8.65 43.57
N SER A 752 4.04 -8.18 42.48
CA SER A 752 4.36 -8.63 41.13
C SER A 752 5.78 -8.25 40.72
N VAL A 753 6.20 -7.00 40.99
CA VAL A 753 7.58 -6.56 40.73
C VAL A 753 8.58 -7.39 41.51
N GLU A 754 8.29 -7.67 42.79
CA GLU A 754 9.16 -8.48 43.65
C GLU A 754 9.30 -9.92 43.15
N GLU A 755 8.18 -10.57 42.79
CA GLU A 755 8.18 -11.93 42.27
C GLU A 755 9.00 -12.03 40.97
N GLU A 756 8.76 -11.14 40.01
CA GLU A 756 9.46 -11.13 38.72
C GLU A 756 10.94 -10.74 38.87
N SER A 757 11.26 -9.77 39.73
CA SER A 757 12.64 -9.39 40.03
C SER A 757 13.41 -10.57 40.61
N ARG A 758 12.81 -11.29 41.56
CA ARG A 758 13.42 -12.46 42.21
C ARG A 758 13.61 -13.63 41.24
N LYS A 759 12.64 -13.93 40.37
CA LYS A 759 12.79 -14.93 39.30
C LYS A 759 13.99 -14.64 38.41
N LYS A 760 14.26 -13.36 38.14
CA LYS A 760 15.38 -12.93 37.30
C LYS A 760 16.69 -12.74 38.08
N GLY A 761 16.66 -12.74 39.41
CA GLY A 761 17.84 -12.65 40.27
C GLY A 761 18.20 -11.23 40.73
N LEU A 762 17.24 -10.30 40.71
CA LEU A 762 17.33 -8.99 41.35
C LEU A 762 16.58 -8.97 42.69
N GLU A 763 17.15 -8.26 43.66
CA GLU A 763 16.57 -8.07 44.99
C GLU A 763 16.23 -6.60 45.22
N LEU A 764 15.04 -6.36 45.76
CA LEU A 764 14.59 -5.02 46.12
C LEU A 764 15.17 -4.61 47.48
N ASN A 765 15.73 -3.40 47.55
CA ASN A 765 16.31 -2.87 48.78
C ASN A 765 15.25 -2.21 49.67
N SER A 766 14.70 -2.97 50.61
CA SER A 766 13.67 -2.49 51.56
C SER A 766 14.08 -1.28 52.40
N LYS A 767 15.39 -1.03 52.61
CA LYS A 767 15.87 0.15 53.34
C LYS A 767 15.83 1.43 52.52
N LYS A 768 15.98 1.32 51.20
CA LYS A 768 15.94 2.46 50.27
C LYS A 768 14.54 2.72 49.73
N THR A 769 13.70 1.69 49.66
CA THR A 769 12.32 1.81 49.19
C THR A 769 11.44 2.49 50.24
N GLU A 770 10.82 3.60 49.86
CA GLU A 770 9.93 4.37 50.72
C GLU A 770 8.55 4.52 50.05
N VAL A 771 7.51 4.75 50.86
CA VAL A 771 6.14 4.98 50.37
C VAL A 771 5.71 6.40 50.68
N MET A 772 5.04 7.05 49.73
CA MET A 772 4.50 8.40 49.89
C MET A 772 3.06 8.44 49.41
N VAL A 773 2.18 9.05 50.22
CA VAL A 773 0.76 9.24 49.88
C VAL A 773 0.54 10.67 49.44
N ILE A 774 0.08 10.86 48.21
CA ILE A 774 -0.22 12.20 47.67
C ILE A 774 -1.65 12.58 48.04
N SER A 775 -1.81 13.57 48.92
CA SER A 775 -3.12 13.99 49.42
C SER A 775 -3.20 15.50 49.63
N ARG A 776 -4.42 16.05 49.53
CA ARG A 776 -4.71 17.45 49.91
C ARG A 776 -5.09 17.61 51.37
N LYS A 777 -5.31 16.51 52.11
CA LYS A 777 -5.63 16.53 53.54
C LYS A 777 -4.38 16.92 54.34
N GLN A 778 -4.56 17.64 55.45
CA GLN A 778 -3.45 18.02 56.33
C GLN A 778 -2.74 16.79 56.92
N GLU A 779 -3.50 15.73 57.20
CA GLU A 779 -2.96 14.42 57.56
C GLU A 779 -3.25 13.41 56.42
N PRO A 780 -2.21 12.89 55.74
CA PRO A 780 -2.38 11.86 54.74
C PRO A 780 -2.82 10.54 55.42
N PRO A 781 -3.68 9.73 54.77
CA PRO A 781 -4.07 8.44 55.33
C PRO A 781 -2.85 7.52 55.50
N LYS A 782 -2.88 6.69 56.55
CA LYS A 782 -1.83 5.68 56.79
C LYS A 782 -1.88 4.62 55.68
N CYS A 783 -0.74 4.37 55.05
CA CYS A 783 -0.58 3.41 53.95
C CYS A 783 0.48 2.38 54.34
N ASP A 784 0.04 1.27 54.91
CA ASP A 784 0.93 0.19 55.35
C ASP A 784 1.20 -0.79 54.19
N ILE A 785 2.34 -0.63 53.53
CA ILE A 785 2.81 -1.50 52.44
C ILE A 785 3.97 -2.37 52.96
N PHE A 786 4.01 -3.63 52.53
CA PHE A 786 4.97 -4.62 52.98
C PHE A 786 5.84 -5.15 51.81
N ILE A 787 7.12 -5.40 52.07
CA ILE A 787 8.04 -6.13 51.19
C ILE A 787 8.69 -7.24 52.03
N ASN A 788 8.58 -8.51 51.64
CA ASN A 788 9.06 -9.65 52.47
C ASN A 788 8.64 -9.54 53.95
N ASP A 789 7.36 -9.24 54.20
CA ASP A 789 6.79 -8.99 55.54
C ASP A 789 7.39 -7.80 56.32
N ALA A 790 8.33 -7.06 55.75
CA ALA A 790 8.88 -5.84 56.31
C ALA A 790 8.05 -4.62 55.89
N LYS A 791 7.59 -3.85 56.88
CA LYS A 791 6.81 -2.62 56.66
C LYS A 791 7.69 -1.50 56.08
N LEU A 792 7.27 -0.91 54.97
CA LEU A 792 7.94 0.24 54.38
C LEU A 792 7.68 1.54 55.16
N LYS A 793 8.67 2.44 55.12
CA LYS A 793 8.57 3.74 55.77
C LYS A 793 7.71 4.70 54.94
N GLN A 794 6.62 5.19 55.53
CA GLN A 794 5.80 6.25 54.94
C GLN A 794 6.45 7.62 55.20
N GLN A 795 6.64 8.42 54.15
CA GLN A 795 7.30 9.74 54.21
C GLN A 795 6.45 10.83 53.57
N ASP A 796 6.55 12.05 54.09
CA ASP A 796 5.88 13.24 53.53
C ASP A 796 6.67 13.94 52.44
N LYS A 797 7.98 13.67 52.37
CA LYS A 797 8.87 14.22 51.35
C LYS A 797 9.86 13.15 50.91
N PHE A 798 10.06 13.05 49.61
CA PHE A 798 10.93 12.08 48.98
C PHE A 798 11.89 12.78 48.01
N LYS A 799 13.15 12.35 47.96
CA LYS A 799 14.16 12.88 47.04
C LYS A 799 14.29 11.93 45.85
N TYR A 800 13.73 12.30 44.71
CA TYR A 800 13.79 11.53 43.46
C TYR A 800 14.66 12.24 42.42
N LEU A 801 15.66 11.55 41.87
CA LEU A 801 16.61 12.11 40.88
C LEU A 801 17.16 13.49 41.29
N GLY A 802 17.47 13.65 42.57
CA GLY A 802 17.98 14.90 43.11
C GLY A 802 16.94 15.97 43.47
N THR A 803 15.66 15.82 43.12
CA THR A 803 14.55 16.77 43.35
C THR A 803 13.67 16.31 44.52
N ILE A 804 13.28 17.23 45.40
CA ILE A 804 12.39 16.96 46.53
C ILE A 804 10.92 17.06 46.09
N ILE A 805 10.20 15.96 46.20
CA ILE A 805 8.76 15.88 45.97
C ILE A 805 8.07 15.77 47.34
N THR A 806 7.00 16.54 47.56
CA THR A 806 6.23 16.53 48.80
C THR A 806 4.85 15.90 48.57
N SER A 807 4.28 15.32 49.62
CA SER A 807 2.92 14.73 49.63
C SER A 807 1.84 15.73 49.23
N ASP A 808 2.05 17.03 49.49
CA ASP A 808 1.16 18.12 49.11
C ASP A 808 1.41 18.68 47.70
N GLY A 809 2.44 18.22 46.97
CA GLY A 809 2.79 18.65 45.62
C GLY A 809 3.21 20.11 45.48
N ARG A 810 3.78 20.73 46.53
CA ARG A 810 4.26 22.13 46.50
C ARG A 810 5.78 22.20 46.31
N ASN A 811 6.20 23.11 45.43
CA ASN A 811 7.62 23.31 45.10
C ASN A 811 8.41 24.20 46.10
N ASN A 812 7.82 24.59 47.24
CA ASN A 812 8.47 25.50 48.19
C ASN A 812 9.76 24.92 48.78
N ASN A 813 9.70 23.65 49.19
CA ASN A 813 10.81 22.96 49.82
C ASN A 813 11.95 22.70 48.82
N GLU A 814 11.60 22.36 47.58
CA GLU A 814 12.58 22.14 46.52
C GLU A 814 13.32 23.43 46.16
N ILE A 815 12.59 24.53 45.91
CA ILE A 815 13.22 25.82 45.59
C ILE A 815 14.10 26.29 46.74
N ALA A 816 13.65 26.15 47.99
CA ALA A 816 14.46 26.49 49.16
C ALA A 816 15.74 25.65 49.25
N ALA A 817 15.66 24.34 48.99
CA ALA A 817 16.82 23.45 48.98
C ALA A 817 17.81 23.82 47.86
N ARG A 818 17.32 24.13 46.65
CA ARG A 818 18.16 24.58 45.52
C ARG A 818 18.86 25.90 45.81
N ILE A 819 18.15 26.87 46.39
CA ILE A 819 18.73 28.13 46.84
C ILE A 819 19.83 27.86 47.88
N ALA A 820 19.58 26.97 48.85
CA ALA A 820 20.58 26.61 49.85
C ALA A 820 21.82 25.96 49.20
N HIS A 821 21.64 24.99 48.30
CA HIS A 821 22.75 24.35 47.58
C HIS A 821 23.56 25.36 46.75
N ALA A 822 22.90 26.25 46.02
CA ALA A 822 23.54 27.29 45.24
C ALA A 822 24.32 28.28 46.13
N LYS A 823 23.75 28.70 47.27
CA LYS A 823 24.44 29.55 48.25
C LYS A 823 25.65 28.85 48.87
N THR A 824 25.56 27.58 49.22
CA THR A 824 26.69 26.79 49.73
C THR A 824 27.80 26.68 48.69
N SER A 825 27.45 26.43 47.41
CA SER A 825 28.42 26.39 46.32
C SER A 825 29.09 27.76 46.10
N PHE A 826 28.33 28.85 46.21
CA PHE A 826 28.87 30.20 46.19
C PHE A 826 29.90 30.42 47.31
N GLN A 827 29.63 29.96 48.53
CA GLN A 827 30.59 30.09 49.65
C GLN A 827 31.88 29.31 49.39
N LYS A 828 31.78 28.08 48.83
CA LYS A 828 32.96 27.29 48.44
C LYS A 828 33.84 28.02 47.43
N MET A 829 33.25 28.79 46.52
CA MET A 829 33.95 29.57 45.49
C MET A 829 34.14 31.06 45.86
N ARG A 830 33.94 31.43 47.12
CA ARG A 830 33.98 32.84 47.58
C ARG A 830 35.30 33.52 47.24
N ALA A 831 36.42 32.81 47.35
CA ALA A 831 37.76 33.33 47.06
C ALA A 831 37.87 33.88 45.63
N VAL A 832 37.23 33.23 44.65
CA VAL A 832 37.23 33.65 43.23
C VAL A 832 36.13 34.69 42.99
N LEU A 833 34.90 34.40 43.44
CA LEU A 833 33.72 35.22 43.15
C LEU A 833 33.72 36.59 43.85
N THR A 834 34.58 36.79 44.85
CA THR A 834 34.70 38.09 45.51
C THR A 834 36.05 38.76 45.28
N ASN A 835 36.96 38.18 44.49
CA ASN A 835 38.30 38.75 44.27
C ASN A 835 38.24 40.04 43.42
N LYS A 836 38.80 41.15 43.90
CA LYS A 836 38.82 42.43 43.17
C LYS A 836 39.73 42.42 41.93
N HIS A 837 40.74 41.56 41.90
CA HIS A 837 41.67 41.43 40.77
C HIS A 837 41.08 40.71 39.56
N ILE A 838 39.92 40.06 39.73
CA ILE A 838 39.19 39.40 38.64
C ILE A 838 38.08 40.34 38.17
N SER A 839 37.99 40.55 36.86
CA SER A 839 36.94 41.39 36.27
C SER A 839 35.54 40.93 36.70
N ILE A 840 34.62 41.88 36.83
CA ILE A 840 33.21 41.60 37.16
C ILE A 840 32.61 40.63 36.13
N GLN A 841 32.96 40.80 34.85
CA GLN A 841 32.45 39.96 33.77
C GLN A 841 32.90 38.49 33.90
N THR A 842 34.15 38.23 34.27
CA THR A 842 34.64 36.87 34.49
C THR A 842 33.99 36.24 35.71
N ARG A 843 33.83 36.98 36.81
CA ARG A 843 33.13 36.47 38.01
C ARG A 843 31.66 36.15 37.74
N LYS A 844 30.99 36.99 36.94
CA LYS A 844 29.62 36.75 36.45
C LYS A 844 29.54 35.49 35.60
N ARG A 845 30.49 35.26 34.68
CA ARG A 845 30.55 34.04 33.87
C ARG A 845 30.73 32.79 34.74
N VAL A 846 31.59 32.85 35.78
CA VAL A 846 31.75 31.74 36.74
C VAL A 846 30.45 31.46 37.50
N LEU A 847 29.75 32.50 37.96
CA LEU A 847 28.44 32.37 38.59
C LEU A 847 27.43 31.67 37.67
N GLN A 848 27.36 32.12 36.40
CA GLN A 848 26.47 31.57 35.37
C GLN A 848 26.81 30.13 34.94
N CYS A 849 28.10 29.76 34.94
CA CYS A 849 28.53 28.43 34.51
C CYS A 849 28.51 27.37 35.61
N TYR A 850 28.71 27.74 36.89
CA TYR A 850 28.84 26.78 37.99
C TYR A 850 27.70 26.82 39.00
N ILE A 851 27.19 28.01 39.34
CA ILE A 851 26.22 28.18 40.43
C ILE A 851 24.80 28.24 39.92
N GLU A 852 24.54 28.96 38.83
CA GLU A 852 23.22 29.01 38.22
C GLU A 852 22.71 27.64 37.78
N PRO A 853 23.50 26.71 37.20
CA PRO A 853 23.01 25.38 36.85
C PRO A 853 22.54 24.56 38.06
N ILE A 854 23.19 24.72 39.22
CA ILE A 854 22.78 24.06 40.48
C ILE A 854 21.41 24.58 40.93
N LEU A 855 21.20 25.90 40.80
CA LEU A 855 19.92 26.53 41.13
C LEU A 855 18.81 26.15 40.13
N LEU A 856 19.14 26.08 38.84
CA LEU A 856 18.19 25.85 37.76
C LEU A 856 17.88 24.38 37.49
N TYR A 857 18.49 23.44 38.21
CA TYR A 857 18.22 22.02 38.07
C TYR A 857 16.76 21.70 38.39
N GLY A 858 16.03 21.14 37.42
CA GLY A 858 14.62 20.76 37.57
C GLY A 858 13.62 21.94 37.55
N CYS A 859 14.06 23.15 37.18
CA CYS A 859 13.19 24.34 37.19
C CYS A 859 12.06 24.28 36.14
N GLU A 860 12.21 23.43 35.13
CA GLU A 860 11.25 23.18 34.07
C GLU A 860 9.90 22.66 34.61
N ALA A 861 9.91 21.96 35.76
CA ALA A 861 8.71 21.39 36.38
C ALA A 861 8.08 22.29 37.46
N TRP A 862 8.67 23.45 37.77
CA TRP A 862 8.22 24.28 38.90
C TRP A 862 6.94 25.08 38.62
N THR A 863 6.00 25.01 39.56
CA THR A 863 4.87 25.95 39.65
C THR A 863 5.25 27.20 40.45
N ILE A 864 5.67 28.27 39.77
CA ILE A 864 6.15 29.50 40.41
C ILE A 864 4.96 30.37 40.87
N SER A 865 4.83 30.53 42.19
CA SER A 865 3.93 31.51 42.82
C SER A 865 4.62 32.88 42.98
N LYS A 866 3.84 33.96 43.21
CA LYS A 866 4.41 35.30 43.46
C LYS A 866 5.41 35.32 44.62
N GLN A 867 5.18 34.52 45.67
CA GLN A 867 6.08 34.41 46.81
C GLN A 867 7.41 33.71 46.44
N MET A 868 7.35 32.68 45.59
CA MET A 868 8.55 32.00 45.10
C MET A 868 9.35 32.90 44.16
N ASP A 869 8.64 33.69 43.35
CA ASP A 869 9.23 34.67 42.44
C ASP A 869 10.08 35.69 43.20
N ALA A 870 9.49 36.33 44.23
CA ALA A 870 10.20 37.25 45.10
C ALA A 870 11.42 36.61 45.80
N LYS A 871 11.34 35.32 46.17
CA LYS A 871 12.48 34.58 46.76
C LYS A 871 13.60 34.34 45.75
N LEU A 872 13.27 34.05 44.49
CA LEU A 872 14.25 33.87 43.42
C LEU A 872 14.91 35.19 43.06
N GLU A 873 14.14 36.29 42.96
CA GLU A 873 14.69 37.63 42.77
C GLU A 873 15.62 38.04 43.93
N ALA A 874 15.21 37.80 45.17
CA ALA A 874 16.04 38.06 46.34
C ALA A 874 17.34 37.24 46.32
N THR A 875 17.30 36.03 45.76
CA THR A 875 18.48 35.17 45.61
C THR A 875 19.42 35.69 44.52
N GLU A 876 18.90 36.13 43.37
CA GLU A 876 19.69 36.79 42.32
C GLU A 876 20.40 38.04 42.89
N MET A 877 19.68 38.87 43.64
CA MET A 877 20.26 40.05 44.31
C MET A 877 21.30 39.67 45.36
N TRP A 878 21.08 38.58 46.10
CA TRP A 878 22.05 38.09 47.08
C TRP A 878 23.38 37.72 46.42
N PHE A 879 23.37 37.02 45.28
CA PHE A 879 24.59 36.68 44.55
C PHE A 879 25.33 37.94 44.06
N LEU A 880 24.62 38.89 43.44
CA LEU A 880 25.21 40.11 42.91
C LEU A 880 25.80 41.01 44.01
N ARG A 881 25.05 41.23 45.10
CA ARG A 881 25.52 42.03 46.25
C ARG A 881 26.76 41.42 46.88
N ARG A 882 26.80 40.08 47.02
CA ARG A 882 27.95 39.39 47.62
C ARG A 882 29.18 39.42 46.72
N MET A 883 28.99 39.27 45.40
CA MET A 883 30.06 39.40 44.39
C MET A 883 30.67 40.81 44.38
N LEU A 884 29.83 41.85 44.47
CA LEU A 884 30.27 43.26 44.54
C LEU A 884 30.75 43.69 45.94
N ARG A 885 30.59 42.84 46.96
CA ARG A 885 30.91 43.12 48.37
C ARG A 885 30.14 44.30 48.97
N ILE A 886 28.92 44.55 48.48
CA ILE A 886 28.05 45.61 49.00
C ILE A 886 27.56 45.21 50.39
N SER A 887 27.85 46.05 51.39
CA SER A 887 27.35 45.85 52.75
C SER A 887 25.86 46.16 52.84
N TRP A 888 25.15 45.50 53.78
CA TRP A 888 23.74 45.83 54.05
C TRP A 888 23.57 47.26 54.61
N THR A 889 24.60 47.81 55.25
CA THR A 889 24.62 49.18 55.79
C THR A 889 24.59 50.27 54.71
N GLU A 890 24.99 49.97 53.48
CA GLU A 890 25.03 50.94 52.37
C GLU A 890 23.65 51.27 51.78
N ARG A 891 22.59 50.53 52.15
CA ARG A 891 21.19 50.74 51.72
C ARG A 891 20.98 50.97 50.22
N LYS A 892 21.87 50.46 49.35
CA LYS A 892 21.76 50.55 47.89
C LYS A 892 20.51 49.85 47.36
N SER A 893 19.81 50.50 46.42
CA SER A 893 18.61 49.97 45.76
C SER A 893 18.96 48.79 44.85
N ASN A 894 18.02 47.89 44.57
CA ASN A 894 18.26 46.75 43.68
C ASN A 894 18.61 47.18 42.24
N GLU A 895 18.11 48.34 41.79
CA GLU A 895 18.42 48.89 40.47
C GLU A 895 19.87 49.38 40.38
N THR A 896 20.36 50.07 41.41
CA THR A 896 21.77 50.49 41.48
C THR A 896 22.73 49.29 41.50
N VAL A 897 22.39 48.21 42.20
CA VAL A 897 23.19 46.96 42.22
C VAL A 897 23.27 46.33 40.82
N LEU A 898 22.18 46.35 40.06
CA LEU A 898 22.13 45.81 38.70
C LEU A 898 22.98 46.64 37.73
N ILE A 899 22.94 47.97 37.85
CA ILE A 899 23.76 48.89 37.06
C ILE A 899 25.25 48.68 37.37
N GLU A 900 25.63 48.62 38.66
CA GLU A 900 27.02 48.37 39.09
C GLU A 900 27.54 46.99 38.65
N ALA A 901 26.66 45.98 38.61
CA ALA A 901 27.00 44.66 38.11
C ALA A 901 26.99 44.54 36.57
N ASN A 902 26.67 45.63 35.85
CA ASN A 902 26.37 45.62 34.41
C ASN A 902 25.46 44.43 34.02
N SER A 903 24.33 44.31 34.72
CA SER A 903 23.40 43.18 34.57
C SER A 903 21.95 43.64 34.54
N ARG A 904 21.10 42.79 33.96
CA ARG A 904 19.63 42.91 34.02
C ARG A 904 19.09 41.72 34.80
N ARG A 905 17.86 41.83 35.32
CA ARG A 905 17.15 40.68 35.92
C ARG A 905 16.99 39.60 34.85
N SER A 906 17.62 38.45 35.07
CA SER A 906 17.74 37.41 34.06
C SER A 906 17.31 36.04 34.56
N LEU A 907 17.35 35.80 35.87
CA LEU A 907 17.09 34.47 36.43
C LEU A 907 15.67 33.99 36.15
N ILE A 908 14.65 34.81 36.47
CA ILE A 908 13.25 34.44 36.22
C ILE A 908 12.94 34.28 34.74
N LYS A 909 13.47 35.17 33.89
CA LYS A 909 13.34 35.08 32.43
C LYS A 909 13.95 33.79 31.89
N THR A 910 15.09 33.38 32.45
CA THR A 910 15.78 32.12 32.08
C THR A 910 14.95 30.91 32.49
N ILE A 911 14.37 30.91 33.69
CA ILE A 911 13.49 29.84 34.16
C ILE A 911 12.25 29.74 33.24
N ARG A 912 11.58 30.86 32.96
CA ARG A 912 10.41 30.89 32.06
C ARG A 912 10.74 30.42 30.65
N LYS A 913 11.89 30.83 30.11
CA LYS A 913 12.39 30.37 28.82
C LYS A 913 12.63 28.86 28.80
N ARG A 914 13.23 28.30 29.85
CA ARG A 914 13.45 26.84 29.98
C ARG A 914 12.13 26.08 30.08
N GLN A 915 11.18 26.55 30.90
CA GLN A 915 9.83 26.00 31.01
C GLN A 915 9.11 25.99 29.65
N ALA A 916 9.13 27.11 28.93
CA ALA A 916 8.51 27.22 27.60
C ALA A 916 9.17 26.30 26.58
N THR A 917 10.50 26.24 26.57
CA THR A 917 11.28 25.39 25.66
C THR A 917 10.96 23.91 25.91
N PHE A 918 11.02 23.47 27.18
CA PHE A 918 10.70 22.10 27.58
C PHE A 918 9.27 21.72 27.20
N LEU A 919 8.30 22.55 27.54
CA LEU A 919 6.89 22.30 27.23
C LEU A 919 6.63 22.19 25.72
N GLY A 920 7.26 23.05 24.91
CA GLY A 920 7.19 22.92 23.45
C GLY A 920 7.76 21.59 22.96
N HIS A 921 8.86 21.11 23.55
CA HIS A 921 9.40 19.78 23.22
C HIS A 921 8.47 18.65 23.62
N VAL A 922 7.82 18.74 24.79
CA VAL A 922 6.83 17.76 25.25
C VAL A 922 5.61 17.74 24.33
N MET A 923 5.07 18.89 23.96
CA MET A 923 3.88 18.96 23.09
C MET A 923 4.09 18.36 21.70
N ARG A 924 5.32 18.40 21.18
CA ARG A 924 5.68 17.82 19.87
C ARG A 924 6.06 16.34 19.91
N ARG A 925 6.18 15.74 21.10
CA ARG A 925 6.52 14.33 21.27
C ARG A 925 5.29 13.59 21.76
N GLU A 926 4.78 12.61 21.01
CA GLU A 926 3.64 11.77 21.42
C GLU A 926 4.06 10.70 22.44
N LYS A 927 4.66 11.11 23.56
CA LYS A 927 5.12 10.23 24.64
C LYS A 927 4.32 10.45 25.92
N LEU A 928 4.64 9.69 26.97
CA LEU A 928 3.99 9.73 28.28
C LEU A 928 3.88 11.16 28.85
N GLU A 929 4.89 12.01 28.65
CA GLU A 929 4.90 13.39 29.15
C GLU A 929 3.83 14.26 28.46
N HIS A 930 3.56 14.02 27.18
CA HIS A 930 2.47 14.67 26.45
C HIS A 930 1.12 14.25 27.03
N LEU A 931 0.91 12.94 27.20
CA LEU A 931 -0.29 12.38 27.79
C LEU A 931 -0.55 12.93 29.20
N ILE A 932 0.48 13.02 30.06
CA ILE A 932 0.32 13.56 31.42
C ILE A 932 -0.04 15.04 31.39
N THR A 933 0.46 15.79 30.41
CA THR A 933 0.23 17.24 30.33
C THR A 933 -1.14 17.59 29.73
N THR A 934 -1.63 16.82 28.74
CA THR A 934 -2.91 17.05 28.04
C THR A 934 -4.06 16.21 28.58
N GLY A 935 -3.76 15.05 29.16
CA GLY A 935 -4.71 14.05 29.62
C GLY A 935 -5.57 14.51 30.79
N LYS A 936 -6.81 13.99 30.83
CA LYS A 936 -7.73 14.17 31.95
C LYS A 936 -7.61 12.96 32.88
N LEU A 937 -7.63 13.23 34.18
CA LEU A 937 -7.75 12.21 35.23
C LEU A 937 -9.22 12.01 35.59
N ASP A 938 -9.57 10.78 35.95
CA ASP A 938 -10.92 10.47 36.44
C ASP A 938 -11.14 11.04 37.85
N GLY A 939 -12.27 11.74 38.03
CA GLY A 939 -12.67 12.34 39.31
C GLY A 939 -13.22 13.77 39.21
N LYS A 940 -13.85 14.24 40.30
CA LYS A 940 -14.40 15.59 40.39
C LYS A 940 -13.38 16.57 40.99
N ARG A 941 -13.31 17.78 40.44
CA ARG A 941 -12.50 18.86 41.05
C ARG A 941 -13.10 19.23 42.41
N GLY A 942 -12.26 19.29 43.44
CA GLY A 942 -12.69 19.73 44.77
C GLY A 942 -13.27 21.16 44.76
N ARG A 943 -14.23 21.43 45.65
CA ARG A 943 -14.85 22.76 45.84
C ARG A 943 -13.82 23.77 46.36
N GLY A 944 -13.88 25.02 45.86
CA GLY A 944 -12.97 26.11 46.23
C GLY A 944 -11.98 26.53 45.14
N LYS A 945 -11.10 27.50 45.47
CA LYS A 945 -10.09 28.05 44.55
C LYS A 945 -9.12 26.96 44.11
N GLN A 946 -9.03 26.75 42.79
CA GLN A 946 -8.09 25.79 42.22
C GLN A 946 -6.64 26.25 42.42
N ARG A 947 -5.73 25.28 42.60
CA ARG A 947 -4.30 25.57 42.69
C ARG A 947 -3.78 26.06 41.34
N ALA A 948 -2.85 27.02 41.38
CA ALA A 948 -2.19 27.52 40.19
C ALA A 948 -1.36 26.41 39.53
N LYS A 949 -1.53 26.27 38.22
CA LYS A 949 -0.76 25.33 37.39
C LYS A 949 0.45 26.01 36.79
N MET A 950 1.40 25.21 36.30
CA MET A 950 2.57 25.72 35.56
C MET A 950 2.13 26.55 34.34
N MET A 951 1.13 26.06 33.59
CA MET A 951 0.55 26.74 32.42
C MET A 951 0.01 28.13 32.74
N ASP A 952 -0.57 28.34 33.92
CA ASP A 952 -1.16 29.62 34.31
C ASP A 952 -0.08 30.70 34.54
N GLY A 953 1.13 30.28 34.91
CA GLY A 953 2.29 31.17 35.00
C GLY A 953 2.89 31.50 33.63
N LEU A 954 2.91 30.52 32.73
CA LEU A 954 3.45 30.67 31.38
C LEU A 954 2.57 31.59 30.51
N LYS A 955 1.24 31.43 30.59
CA LYS A 955 0.28 32.29 29.87
C LYS A 955 0.43 33.76 30.25
N ARG A 956 0.57 34.04 31.55
CA ARG A 956 0.81 35.40 32.05
C ARG A 956 2.10 36.01 31.49
N TRP A 957 3.13 35.20 31.30
CA TRP A 957 4.42 35.67 30.76
C TRP A 957 4.39 35.86 29.24
N LEU A 958 3.65 35.02 28.50
CA LEU A 958 3.52 35.11 27.04
C LEU A 958 2.52 36.18 26.55
N GLY A 959 1.66 36.70 27.45
CA GLY A 959 0.67 37.73 27.10
C GLY A 959 -0.52 37.23 26.28
N SER A 960 -0.63 35.92 26.02
CA SER A 960 -1.72 35.33 25.24
C SER A 960 -2.92 34.97 26.11
N GLY A 961 -4.09 35.51 25.78
CA GLY A 961 -5.35 35.27 26.49
C GLY A 961 -6.00 33.92 26.17
N SER A 962 -5.72 33.33 25.01
CA SER A 962 -6.37 32.09 24.55
C SER A 962 -5.53 30.84 24.80
N SER A 963 -6.15 29.81 25.39
CA SER A 963 -5.51 28.51 25.62
C SER A 963 -5.28 27.72 24.32
N THR A 964 -6.09 27.95 23.29
CA THR A 964 -6.00 27.22 22.02
C THR A 964 -4.82 27.72 21.20
N GLU A 965 -4.66 29.03 21.08
CA GLU A 965 -3.53 29.67 20.39
C GLU A 965 -2.18 29.20 20.95
N THR A 966 -2.04 29.14 22.27
CA THR A 966 -0.81 28.65 22.90
C THR A 966 -0.53 27.18 22.60
N MET A 967 -1.56 26.34 22.52
CA MET A 967 -1.40 24.91 22.24
C MET A 967 -1.05 24.67 20.76
N THR A 968 -1.70 25.38 19.84
CA THR A 968 -1.38 25.35 18.41
C THR A 968 0.04 25.84 18.16
N ALA A 969 0.44 26.95 18.80
CA ALA A 969 1.80 27.47 18.66
C ALA A 969 2.86 26.48 19.19
N MET A 970 2.60 25.78 20.30
CA MET A 970 3.53 24.76 20.83
C MET A 970 3.77 23.59 19.84
N GLY A 971 2.77 23.26 19.03
CA GLY A 971 2.90 22.24 17.97
C GLY A 971 3.86 22.64 16.85
N HIS A 972 3.96 23.93 16.52
CA HIS A 972 4.83 24.44 15.45
C HIS A 972 6.14 25.02 15.98
N ARG A 973 7.27 24.42 15.60
CA ARG A 973 8.61 24.77 16.14
C ARG A 973 9.00 26.23 15.94
N GLU A 974 8.71 26.82 14.78
CA GLU A 974 9.11 28.18 14.43
C GLU A 974 8.23 29.23 15.11
N LEU A 975 6.90 29.07 15.06
CA LEU A 975 5.95 29.92 15.76
C LEU A 975 6.24 29.97 17.27
N TRP A 976 6.50 28.80 17.88
CA TRP A 976 6.86 28.72 19.29
C TRP A 976 8.16 29.43 19.63
N ARG A 977 9.18 29.31 18.77
CA ARG A 977 10.48 29.98 18.97
C ARG A 977 10.33 31.49 18.89
N ASN A 978 9.54 32.00 17.96
CA ASN A 978 9.27 33.42 17.79
C ASN A 978 8.52 33.98 19.00
N MET A 979 7.44 33.31 19.45
CA MET A 979 6.71 33.70 20.66
C MET A 979 7.59 33.75 21.92
N ILE A 980 8.49 32.76 22.11
CA ILE A 980 9.44 32.77 23.23
C ILE A 980 10.44 33.94 23.09
N ALA A 981 10.91 34.22 21.88
CA ALA A 981 11.85 35.31 21.63
C ALA A 981 11.21 36.68 21.91
N ASP A 982 9.97 36.87 21.48
CA ASP A 982 9.21 38.11 21.70
C ASP A 982 8.87 38.32 23.18
N ALA A 983 8.42 37.27 23.88
CA ALA A 983 8.19 37.31 25.32
C ALA A 983 9.49 37.52 26.12
N SER A 984 10.63 37.02 25.63
CA SER A 984 11.93 37.27 26.26
C SER A 984 12.39 38.73 26.11
N LYS A 985 12.02 39.40 25.01
CA LYS A 985 12.34 40.80 24.71
C LYS A 985 11.39 41.78 25.42
N HIS A 986 10.09 41.53 25.38
CA HIS A 986 9.04 42.48 25.80
C HIS A 986 8.29 42.05 27.07
N GLY A 987 8.45 40.79 27.51
CA GLY A 987 7.78 40.29 28.71
C GLY A 987 8.27 41.00 29.96
N THR A 988 7.36 41.68 30.64
CA THR A 988 7.53 42.10 32.02
C THR A 988 7.58 40.85 32.89
N GLY A 989 8.65 40.69 33.66
CA GLY A 989 8.76 39.63 34.67
C GLY A 989 7.67 39.74 35.72
#